data_AF-A0A958Y1R4-F1
#
_entry.id   AF-A0A958Y1R4-F1
#
_cell.length_a   1.000
_cell.length_b   1.000
_cell.length_c   1.000
_cell.angle_alpha   90.00
_cell.angle_beta   90.00
_cell.angle_gamma   90.00
#
_symmetry.space_group_name_H-M   'P 1'
#
loop_
_entity.id
_entity.type
_entity.pdbx_description
1 polymer ?
#
loop_
_entity_poly.entity_id
_entity_poly.type
_entity_poly.pdbx_seq_one_letter_code
_entity_poly.pdbx_strand_id
1 'polypeptide(L)'
;MRYILLIIMIFLMALPALHAQVWRDIEELKIQRYERSQVSLPESFRLLQLDAEQLKGILKTAPERSSAKLSQSPVMLDIPLPDGSTQAFRIRQAPVMHPELAKKFPAINSYEGQAVDNPFFRIYFAFSPIGFYGLVLTEDSGPIFITPVVREDTEHYLSYYEKDFDLSQDPISCGVQSALRSTPQIEYRFGMAGDCQLRTFRLAIAANAEFTAASATAADPTGVNNALAAINNMVTVINGVYQSELAIQLQLVPNNNLLIFTNAATDGYTNGNQNTMASENQGIVDGAIGSGNYDISHALGTNAGTGSSGVSLGIGTACNNGSKAMGATVVGNVALTPGIVTLIMHELGHQFGADHTFNESTQPICSNAGQLNPATAFEPGSGSTIMSYAGTCGTSNVQGTRDRYFHAISLQQIGNYVTVGGGSCPIPAAIPNNQPTADAGADFIIPVSTPFMLTATGTDPDGDALTYCWEQMDNTIITHPPQPTAAAGPVFRTQLPAASPTRFFPNLPAVVAGTTPTWEVLPSVGRKMNFRVTVRDNVAAFGCTNEDDMMVTTVNGAGPFIVTVPAGSACLFAGENATVNWNVANTDQAPINCANVDIFLSTDGGLTFPTLLLAGTPNDGTAEVTLPEVRTEQARIMVKGAGNIFFNVNPGDFTIDCVPNLIVSDNPAFGDYKARYTLETSGTVNVLTSARFFAGDEITLNPGFRAVPGSNFLARLQACDPCTVPPMARPSGITAQPKVTFIPNAREIQTAGNGIDQQQFGARVYPNPFSSNFTVEFELQETTEVYIQLVDVTGRIAQVVYRNHQMEAGIHRIPLNGAELADGVYECRIIAGEKARQVKVVKMGQ
;
A
#
# COMPACT_ATOMS: atom_id res chain seq x y z
N MET A 1 33.47 21.75 -50.89
CA MET A 1 32.58 22.49 -49.96
C MET A 1 31.09 22.28 -50.27
N ARG A 2 30.60 21.04 -50.33
CA ARG A 2 29.16 20.72 -50.50
C ARG A 2 28.66 19.56 -49.63
N TYR A 3 29.50 19.01 -48.76
CA TYR A 3 29.15 17.89 -47.86
C TYR A 3 29.19 18.23 -46.36
N ILE A 4 29.55 19.47 -45.99
CA ILE A 4 29.58 19.92 -44.58
C ILE A 4 28.27 20.63 -44.17
N LEU A 5 27.44 21.04 -45.14
CA LEU A 5 26.15 21.71 -44.89
C LEU A 5 24.97 20.74 -44.71
N LEU A 6 25.12 19.44 -45.00
CA LEU A 6 24.03 18.47 -44.87
C LEU A 6 24.02 17.74 -43.50
N ILE A 7 25.14 17.76 -42.76
CA ILE A 7 25.23 17.14 -41.43
C ILE A 7 24.77 18.10 -40.32
N ILE A 8 24.70 19.41 -40.59
CA ILE A 8 24.23 20.42 -39.63
C ILE A 8 22.70 20.59 -39.67
N MET A 9 22.00 19.98 -40.63
CA MET A 9 20.54 20.09 -40.78
C MET A 9 19.74 18.89 -40.21
N ILE A 10 20.40 17.87 -39.67
CA ILE A 10 19.78 16.70 -38.98
C ILE A 10 19.89 16.83 -37.44
N PHE A 11 20.43 17.95 -36.94
CA PHE A 11 20.41 18.29 -35.50
C PHE A 11 19.38 19.40 -35.21
N LEU A 12 18.23 19.37 -35.89
CA LEU A 12 17.05 20.15 -35.51
C LEU A 12 16.30 19.41 -34.40
N MET A 13 16.62 19.77 -33.17
CA MET A 13 15.68 19.84 -32.04
C MET A 13 14.82 18.59 -31.76
N ALA A 14 15.43 17.57 -31.15
CA ALA A 14 14.76 16.97 -30.00
C ALA A 14 14.90 17.98 -28.84
N LEU A 15 14.05 19.02 -28.86
CA LEU A 15 13.81 19.78 -27.63
C LEU A 15 13.30 18.74 -26.61
N PRO A 16 13.89 18.61 -25.41
CA PRO A 16 13.17 17.93 -24.35
C PRO A 16 11.80 18.61 -24.27
N ALA A 17 10.71 17.84 -24.28
CA ALA A 17 9.41 18.39 -23.98
C ALA A 17 9.58 19.12 -22.64
N LEU A 18 9.49 20.46 -22.65
CA LEU A 18 9.51 21.22 -21.41
C LEU A 18 8.28 20.73 -20.63
N HIS A 19 8.51 19.93 -19.59
CA HIS A 19 7.50 19.68 -18.57
C HIS A 19 7.19 21.04 -17.94
N ALA A 20 6.07 21.64 -18.34
CA ALA A 20 5.62 22.88 -17.75
C ALA A 20 5.02 22.56 -16.38
N GLN A 21 5.75 22.89 -15.33
CA GLN A 21 5.28 22.77 -13.96
C GLN A 21 4.22 23.85 -13.69
N VAL A 22 2.95 23.49 -13.85
CA VAL A 22 1.80 24.38 -13.59
C VAL A 22 1.36 24.38 -12.12
N TRP A 23 1.82 23.40 -11.34
CA TRP A 23 1.47 23.22 -9.93
C TRP A 23 2.62 23.59 -9.01
N ARG A 24 2.30 24.25 -7.90
CA ARG A 24 3.25 24.58 -6.84
C ARG A 24 2.68 24.29 -5.46
N ASP A 25 3.47 23.66 -4.60
CA ASP A 25 3.13 23.50 -3.18
C ASP A 25 3.06 24.84 -2.44
N ILE A 26 2.07 24.96 -1.56
CA ILE A 26 1.90 26.12 -0.68
C ILE A 26 1.61 25.68 0.75
N GLU A 27 2.02 26.49 1.72
CA GLU A 27 1.82 26.21 3.15
C GLU A 27 0.37 26.50 3.59
N GLU A 28 -0.18 25.65 4.47
CA GLU A 28 -1.54 25.78 5.02
C GLU A 28 -1.82 27.14 5.68
N LEU A 29 -0.79 27.77 6.26
CA LEU A 29 -0.90 29.07 6.93
C LEU A 29 -1.37 30.21 5.99
N LYS A 30 -1.30 30.00 4.67
CA LYS A 30 -1.78 30.98 3.67
C LYS A 30 -3.28 30.92 3.40
N ILE A 31 -3.99 29.92 3.95
CA ILE A 31 -5.44 29.71 3.81
C ILE A 31 -6.26 30.38 4.93
N GLN A 32 -5.63 31.10 5.87
CA GLN A 32 -6.34 31.76 7.00
C GLN A 32 -7.46 32.76 6.60
N ARG A 33 -7.64 33.07 5.30
CA ARG A 33 -8.78 33.84 4.77
C ARG A 33 -10.06 33.03 4.56
N TYR A 34 -9.99 31.70 4.50
CA TYR A 34 -11.16 30.85 4.39
C TYR A 34 -11.62 30.51 5.81
N GLU A 35 -12.79 31.00 6.22
CA GLU A 35 -13.34 30.62 7.51
C GLU A 35 -13.52 29.09 7.51
N ARG A 36 -12.73 28.37 8.32
CA ARG A 36 -12.82 26.92 8.54
C ARG A 36 -14.23 26.45 8.97
N SER A 37 -15.15 27.35 9.25
CA SER A 37 -16.54 27.09 9.63
C SER A 37 -17.46 26.70 8.45
N GLN A 38 -17.03 26.84 7.19
CA GLN A 38 -17.90 26.60 6.01
C GLN A 38 -17.34 25.61 4.96
N VAL A 39 -16.19 24.97 5.22
CA VAL A 39 -15.52 24.08 4.25
C VAL A 39 -15.16 22.76 4.92
N SER A 40 -15.70 21.66 4.41
CA SER A 40 -15.26 20.31 4.79
C SER A 40 -13.92 20.03 4.12
N LEU A 41 -12.85 20.02 4.90
CA LEU A 41 -11.51 19.64 4.42
C LEU A 41 -11.30 18.14 4.64
N PRO A 42 -10.60 17.46 3.72
CA PRO A 42 -10.14 16.10 3.97
C PRO A 42 -9.28 16.00 5.23
N GLU A 43 -9.26 14.84 5.88
CA GLU A 43 -8.37 14.54 7.02
C GLU A 43 -6.90 14.61 6.63
N SER A 44 -6.58 14.23 5.39
CA SER A 44 -5.24 14.34 4.79
C SER A 44 -5.34 14.87 3.36
N PHE A 45 -4.55 15.89 3.05
CA PHE A 45 -4.50 16.48 1.72
C PHE A 45 -3.16 17.18 1.47
N ARG A 46 -2.84 17.35 0.20
CA ARG A 46 -1.76 18.21 -0.28
C ARG A 46 -2.35 19.50 -0.85
N LEU A 47 -1.78 20.64 -0.44
CA LEU A 47 -2.26 21.95 -0.84
C LEU A 47 -1.40 22.57 -1.95
N LEU A 48 -2.10 23.07 -2.98
CA LEU A 48 -1.49 23.40 -4.26
C LEU A 48 -1.98 24.76 -4.77
N GLN A 49 -1.10 25.46 -5.49
CA GLN A 49 -1.44 26.59 -6.32
C GLN A 49 -1.28 26.22 -7.80
N LEU A 50 -2.24 26.61 -8.64
CA LEU A 50 -2.25 26.37 -10.09
C LEU A 50 -1.96 27.66 -10.87
N ASP A 51 -1.03 27.59 -11.83
CA ASP A 51 -0.93 28.58 -12.91
C ASP A 51 -1.98 28.26 -14.00
N ALA A 52 -3.17 28.82 -13.83
CA ALA A 52 -4.32 28.55 -14.70
C ALA A 52 -4.10 29.02 -16.14
N GLU A 53 -3.36 30.12 -16.37
CA GLU A 53 -3.10 30.62 -17.72
C GLU A 53 -2.06 29.77 -18.44
N GLN A 54 -1.01 29.30 -17.74
CA GLN A 54 -0.07 28.35 -18.29
C GLN A 54 -0.76 27.01 -18.64
N LEU A 55 -1.57 26.47 -17.72
CA LEU A 55 -2.33 25.24 -17.98
C LEU A 55 -3.24 25.39 -19.20
N LYS A 56 -3.99 26.49 -19.29
CA LYS A 56 -4.84 26.79 -20.46
C LYS A 56 -4.05 26.84 -21.76
N GLY A 57 -2.83 27.38 -21.74
CA GLY A 57 -1.91 27.39 -22.88
C GLY A 57 -1.52 25.99 -23.33
N ILE A 58 -1.18 25.10 -22.39
CA ILE A 58 -0.83 23.70 -22.64
C ILE A 58 -2.03 22.95 -23.24
N LEU A 59 -3.19 23.03 -22.59
CA LEU A 59 -4.38 22.25 -22.95
C LEU A 59 -4.98 22.62 -24.31
N LYS A 60 -4.76 23.84 -24.81
CA LYS A 60 -5.15 24.24 -26.18
C LYS A 60 -4.47 23.42 -27.27
N THR A 61 -3.33 22.79 -26.96
CA THR A 61 -2.58 21.96 -27.92
C THR A 61 -2.91 20.48 -27.81
N ALA A 62 -3.77 20.10 -26.87
CA ALA A 62 -4.19 18.70 -26.68
C ALA A 62 -5.07 18.27 -27.86
N PRO A 63 -4.72 17.16 -28.55
CA PRO A 63 -5.54 16.66 -29.65
C PRO A 63 -6.89 16.15 -29.12
N GLU A 64 -7.92 16.21 -29.94
CA GLU A 64 -9.20 15.55 -29.62
C GLU A 64 -9.06 14.03 -29.67
N ARG A 65 -9.79 13.33 -28.79
CA ARG A 65 -9.87 11.85 -28.74
C ARG A 65 -10.13 11.22 -30.10
N SER A 66 -10.95 11.84 -30.93
CA SER A 66 -11.29 11.39 -32.29
C SER A 66 -10.14 11.53 -33.30
N SER A 67 -9.14 12.37 -32.99
CA SER A 67 -8.07 12.77 -33.93
C SER A 67 -6.75 12.04 -33.70
N ALA A 68 -6.49 11.54 -32.48
CA ALA A 68 -5.24 10.87 -32.13
C ALA A 68 -5.41 9.84 -30.99
N LYS A 69 -4.58 8.79 -31.03
CA LYS A 69 -4.42 7.89 -29.87
C LYS A 69 -3.80 8.66 -28.71
N LEU A 70 -4.18 8.31 -27.48
CA LEU A 70 -3.64 8.96 -26.28
C LEU A 70 -2.12 8.84 -26.17
N SER A 71 -1.57 7.67 -26.54
CA SER A 71 -0.13 7.42 -26.60
C SER A 71 0.64 8.31 -27.60
N GLN A 72 -0.06 8.94 -28.55
CA GLN A 72 0.51 9.85 -29.54
C GLN A 72 0.32 11.33 -29.17
N SER A 73 -0.35 11.63 -28.06
CA SER A 73 -0.54 13.01 -27.64
C SER A 73 0.80 13.65 -27.27
N PRO A 74 1.12 14.84 -27.80
CA PRO A 74 2.32 15.59 -27.42
C PRO A 74 2.15 16.30 -26.06
N VAL A 75 0.94 16.33 -25.50
CA VAL A 75 0.65 17.04 -24.27
C VAL A 75 0.93 16.16 -23.08
N MET A 76 1.88 16.60 -22.26
CA MET A 76 2.23 16.03 -20.97
C MET A 76 1.83 16.99 -19.86
N LEU A 77 1.24 16.46 -18.79
CA LEU A 77 0.89 17.23 -17.60
C LEU A 77 1.36 16.48 -16.35
N ASP A 78 2.15 17.18 -15.54
CA ASP A 78 2.57 16.70 -14.23
C ASP A 78 1.45 16.96 -13.22
N ILE A 79 1.00 15.91 -12.54
CA ILE A 79 -0.10 15.95 -11.58
C ILE A 79 0.44 15.67 -10.18
N PRO A 80 0.33 16.61 -9.23
CA PRO A 80 0.74 16.39 -7.87
C PRO A 80 -0.18 15.38 -7.17
N LEU A 81 0.41 14.41 -6.49
CA LEU A 81 -0.32 13.39 -5.74
C LEU A 81 -0.35 13.73 -4.23
N PRO A 82 -1.29 13.16 -3.45
CA PRO A 82 -1.46 13.49 -2.02
C PRO A 82 -0.25 13.10 -1.17
N ASP A 83 0.52 12.09 -1.58
CA ASP A 83 1.71 11.59 -0.88
C ASP A 83 2.95 12.50 -1.04
N GLY A 84 2.80 13.63 -1.75
CA GLY A 84 3.89 14.57 -2.06
C GLY A 84 4.64 14.26 -3.35
N SER A 85 4.40 13.10 -3.98
CA SER A 85 4.97 12.74 -5.27
C SER A 85 4.27 13.46 -6.43
N THR A 86 4.74 13.28 -7.66
CA THR A 86 4.13 13.86 -8.86
C THR A 86 4.16 12.82 -9.96
N GLN A 87 3.05 12.67 -10.67
CA GLN A 87 2.92 11.71 -11.76
C GLN A 87 2.68 12.44 -13.09
N ALA A 88 3.48 12.13 -14.10
CA ALA A 88 3.32 12.67 -15.44
C ALA A 88 2.26 11.89 -16.23
N PHE A 89 1.32 12.58 -16.87
CA PHE A 89 0.26 12.01 -17.71
C PHE A 89 0.34 12.54 -19.14
N ARG A 90 0.16 11.64 -20.12
CA ARG A 90 -0.21 12.05 -21.48
C ARG A 90 -1.68 12.43 -21.48
N ILE A 91 -2.02 13.61 -22.00
CA ILE A 91 -3.37 14.18 -21.96
C ILE A 91 -3.93 14.36 -23.36
N ARG A 92 -5.23 14.10 -23.55
CA ARG A 92 -5.97 14.51 -24.75
C ARG A 92 -7.33 15.09 -24.39
N GLN A 93 -7.93 15.85 -25.31
CA GLN A 93 -9.29 16.34 -25.13
C GLN A 93 -10.29 15.19 -25.26
N ALA A 94 -11.21 15.11 -24.30
CA ALA A 94 -12.30 14.14 -24.25
C ALA A 94 -13.63 14.88 -24.00
N PRO A 95 -14.15 15.64 -24.99
CA PRO A 95 -15.35 16.45 -24.79
C PRO A 95 -16.57 15.59 -24.42
N VAL A 96 -17.21 15.94 -23.31
CA VAL A 96 -18.47 15.30 -22.88
C VAL A 96 -19.70 16.04 -23.41
N MET A 97 -19.53 17.25 -23.95
CA MET A 97 -20.58 17.99 -24.64
C MET A 97 -20.62 17.61 -26.12
N HIS A 98 -21.82 17.46 -26.68
CA HIS A 98 -21.98 17.45 -28.14
C HIS A 98 -21.34 18.71 -28.76
N PRO A 99 -20.72 18.62 -29.96
CA PRO A 99 -19.99 19.75 -30.56
C PRO A 99 -20.78 21.05 -30.70
N GLU A 100 -22.09 20.98 -30.93
CA GLU A 100 -22.96 22.16 -31.01
C GLU A 100 -23.15 22.86 -29.65
N LEU A 101 -23.19 22.10 -28.56
CA LEU A 101 -23.25 22.65 -27.21
C LEU A 101 -21.89 23.24 -26.82
N ALA A 102 -20.80 22.53 -27.10
CA ALA A 102 -19.44 23.01 -26.85
C ALA A 102 -19.14 24.35 -27.54
N LYS A 103 -19.65 24.56 -28.77
CA LYS A 103 -19.54 25.85 -29.50
C LYS A 103 -20.21 27.02 -28.76
N LYS A 104 -21.29 26.77 -28.02
CA LYS A 104 -21.97 27.79 -27.22
C LYS A 104 -21.22 28.09 -25.92
N PHE A 105 -20.50 27.11 -25.38
CA PHE A 105 -19.77 27.21 -24.11
C PHE A 105 -18.28 26.81 -24.25
N PRO A 106 -17.49 27.52 -25.07
CA PRO A 106 -16.13 27.12 -25.43
C PRO A 106 -15.12 27.17 -24.26
N ALA A 107 -15.49 27.79 -23.14
CA ALA A 107 -14.66 27.86 -21.95
C ALA A 107 -14.71 26.58 -21.10
N ILE A 108 -15.67 25.67 -21.34
CA ILE A 108 -15.86 24.44 -20.57
C ILE A 108 -15.30 23.27 -21.37
N ASN A 109 -14.24 22.64 -20.86
CA ASN A 109 -13.52 21.58 -21.57
C ASN A 109 -13.26 20.38 -20.67
N SER A 110 -13.19 19.19 -21.27
CA SER A 110 -12.95 17.92 -20.60
C SER A 110 -11.79 17.19 -21.23
N TYR A 111 -11.03 16.49 -20.40
CA TYR A 111 -9.77 15.86 -20.75
C TYR A 111 -9.65 14.52 -20.06
N GLU A 112 -8.83 13.67 -20.65
CA GLU A 112 -8.42 12.40 -20.06
C GLU A 112 -6.93 12.18 -20.27
N GLY A 113 -6.36 11.30 -19.46
CA GLY A 113 -4.97 10.94 -19.58
C GLY A 113 -4.60 9.62 -18.95
N GLN A 114 -3.44 9.13 -19.38
CA GLN A 114 -2.80 7.91 -18.89
C GLN A 114 -1.42 8.29 -18.42
N ALA A 115 -1.05 7.84 -17.22
CA ALA A 115 0.28 8.08 -16.68
C ALA A 115 1.34 7.36 -17.51
N VAL A 116 2.50 8.00 -17.64
CA VAL A 116 3.59 7.50 -18.49
C VAL A 116 4.44 6.45 -17.79
N ASP A 117 4.68 6.64 -16.49
CA ASP A 117 5.56 5.76 -15.70
C ASP A 117 4.78 4.69 -14.94
N ASN A 118 3.49 4.93 -14.67
CA ASN A 118 2.60 3.96 -14.04
C ASN A 118 1.31 3.81 -14.87
N PRO A 119 1.18 2.77 -15.71
CA PRO A 119 0.01 2.58 -16.59
C PRO A 119 -1.28 2.23 -15.84
N PHE A 120 -1.28 2.05 -14.52
CA PHE A 120 -2.52 1.89 -13.75
C PHE A 120 -3.21 3.23 -13.45
N PHE A 121 -2.45 4.32 -13.51
CA PHE A 121 -2.92 5.66 -13.16
C PHE A 121 -3.59 6.32 -14.37
N ARG A 122 -4.88 6.65 -14.22
CA ARG A 122 -5.68 7.32 -15.25
C ARG A 122 -6.28 8.59 -14.68
N ILE A 123 -6.19 9.70 -15.40
CA ILE A 123 -6.79 10.97 -14.99
C ILE A 123 -7.97 11.33 -15.90
N TYR A 124 -9.04 11.84 -15.29
CA TYR A 124 -10.18 12.44 -15.97
C TYR A 124 -10.44 13.77 -15.31
N PHE A 125 -10.36 14.86 -16.07
CA PHE A 125 -10.51 16.19 -15.50
C PHE A 125 -11.20 17.15 -16.43
N ALA A 126 -11.87 18.13 -15.82
CA ALA A 126 -12.46 19.26 -16.51
C ALA A 126 -11.71 20.53 -16.14
N PHE A 127 -11.65 21.46 -17.09
CA PHE A 127 -11.12 22.80 -16.89
C PHE A 127 -12.11 23.82 -17.45
N SER A 128 -12.59 24.70 -16.59
CA SER A 128 -13.70 25.60 -16.87
C SER A 128 -13.58 26.91 -16.08
N PRO A 129 -14.49 27.89 -16.24
CA PRO A 129 -14.48 29.11 -15.42
C PRO A 129 -14.59 28.88 -13.91
N ILE A 130 -15.11 27.72 -13.47
CA ILE A 130 -15.15 27.34 -12.05
C ILE A 130 -13.89 26.57 -11.59
N GLY A 131 -12.86 26.49 -12.42
CA GLY A 131 -11.55 25.93 -12.08
C GLY A 131 -11.28 24.53 -12.66
N PHE A 132 -10.22 23.91 -12.14
CA PHE A 132 -9.83 22.53 -12.42
C PHE A 132 -10.58 21.55 -11.49
N TYR A 133 -11.13 20.48 -12.05
CA TYR A 133 -11.74 19.40 -11.27
C TYR A 133 -11.28 18.08 -11.85
N GLY A 134 -10.51 17.31 -11.09
CA GLY A 134 -9.88 16.08 -11.55
C GLY A 134 -10.11 14.88 -10.64
N LEU A 135 -10.23 13.72 -11.27
CA LEU A 135 -10.22 12.40 -10.68
C LEU A 135 -9.04 11.61 -11.25
N VAL A 136 -8.20 11.06 -10.39
CA VAL A 136 -7.20 10.05 -10.75
C VAL A 136 -7.65 8.71 -10.20
N LEU A 137 -7.87 7.74 -11.10
CA LEU A 137 -8.08 6.34 -10.74
C LEU A 137 -6.72 5.66 -10.58
N THR A 138 -6.57 4.89 -9.51
CA THR A 138 -5.36 4.12 -9.16
C THR A 138 -5.73 2.64 -8.97
N GLU A 139 -4.73 1.77 -8.81
CA GLU A 139 -4.92 0.34 -8.50
C GLU A 139 -5.26 0.11 -7.01
N ASP A 140 -4.37 0.48 -6.10
CA ASP A 140 -4.41 -0.03 -4.71
C ASP A 140 -4.62 1.06 -3.66
N SER A 141 -4.38 2.34 -4.03
CA SER A 141 -4.46 3.47 -3.08
C SER A 141 -5.83 4.13 -3.04
N GLY A 142 -6.75 3.66 -3.87
CA GLY A 142 -8.07 4.25 -4.07
C GLY A 142 -8.04 5.53 -4.94
N PRO A 143 -9.21 6.10 -5.26
CA PRO A 143 -9.30 7.27 -6.12
C PRO A 143 -8.73 8.52 -5.45
N ILE A 144 -8.10 9.38 -6.25
CA ILE A 144 -7.56 10.67 -5.81
C ILE A 144 -8.35 11.79 -6.48
N PHE A 145 -8.72 12.80 -5.70
CA PHE A 145 -9.39 14.00 -6.18
C PHE A 145 -8.46 15.20 -6.15
N ILE A 146 -8.60 16.04 -7.17
CA ILE A 146 -7.96 17.35 -7.23
C ILE A 146 -9.06 18.38 -7.47
N THR A 147 -9.42 19.11 -6.42
CA THR A 147 -10.55 20.04 -6.43
C THR A 147 -10.16 21.40 -5.86
N PRO A 148 -10.87 22.49 -6.22
CA PRO A 148 -10.70 23.79 -5.58
C PRO A 148 -10.83 23.70 -4.05
N VAL A 149 -10.07 24.51 -3.31
CA VAL A 149 -10.20 24.61 -1.84
C VAL A 149 -11.60 25.06 -1.45
N VAL A 150 -12.11 26.07 -2.16
CA VAL A 150 -13.50 26.50 -2.10
C VAL A 150 -14.03 26.71 -3.50
N ARG A 151 -15.35 26.76 -3.61
CA ARG A 151 -16.03 27.10 -4.86
C ARG A 151 -15.47 28.42 -5.43
N GLU A 152 -15.21 28.45 -6.74
CA GLU A 152 -14.61 29.58 -7.48
C GLU A 152 -13.15 29.90 -7.18
N ASP A 153 -12.50 29.15 -6.29
CA ASP A 153 -11.05 29.26 -6.15
C ASP A 153 -10.36 28.59 -7.35
N THR A 154 -10.04 29.42 -8.34
CA THR A 154 -9.38 28.94 -9.56
C THR A 154 -7.86 28.84 -9.40
N GLU A 155 -7.32 29.27 -8.25
CA GLU A 155 -5.89 29.33 -7.97
C GLU A 155 -5.43 28.26 -6.96
N HIS A 156 -6.24 27.92 -5.95
CA HIS A 156 -5.84 27.00 -4.88
C HIS A 156 -6.64 25.70 -4.88
N TYR A 157 -5.93 24.58 -4.74
CA TYR A 157 -6.49 23.24 -4.90
C TYR A 157 -6.01 22.29 -3.81
N LEU A 158 -6.85 21.30 -3.52
CA LEU A 158 -6.59 20.17 -2.64
C LEU A 158 -6.37 18.92 -3.50
N SER A 159 -5.27 18.21 -3.28
CA SER A 159 -5.07 16.85 -3.78
C SER A 159 -5.17 15.86 -2.62
N TYR A 160 -6.14 14.96 -2.64
CA TYR A 160 -6.44 14.04 -1.52
C TYR A 160 -6.97 12.70 -2.01
N TYR A 161 -6.79 11.65 -1.20
CA TYR A 161 -7.47 10.38 -1.42
C TYR A 161 -8.93 10.50 -1.00
N GLU A 162 -9.85 9.90 -1.78
CA GLU A 162 -11.27 9.95 -1.48
C GLU A 162 -11.62 9.43 -0.07
N LYS A 163 -10.90 8.41 0.40
CA LYS A 163 -11.06 7.85 1.75
C LYS A 163 -10.80 8.87 2.87
N ASP A 164 -10.02 9.92 2.60
CA ASP A 164 -9.68 10.95 3.56
C ASP A 164 -10.73 12.08 3.58
N PHE A 165 -11.74 12.03 2.71
CA PHE A 165 -12.84 13.00 2.72
C PHE A 165 -13.98 12.52 3.60
N ASP A 166 -14.30 13.28 4.66
CA ASP A 166 -15.40 12.95 5.59
C ASP A 166 -16.76 13.12 4.91
N LEU A 167 -17.32 12.01 4.41
CA LEU A 167 -18.66 11.97 3.84
C LEU A 167 -19.78 12.07 4.89
N SER A 168 -19.49 12.00 6.20
CA SER A 168 -20.53 12.20 7.22
C SER A 168 -21.09 13.63 7.23
N GLN A 169 -20.36 14.58 6.64
CA GLN A 169 -20.80 15.96 6.43
C GLN A 169 -21.79 16.12 5.26
N ASP A 170 -21.96 15.09 4.42
CA ASP A 170 -22.90 15.03 3.30
C ASP A 170 -23.61 13.66 3.29
N PRO A 171 -24.49 13.37 4.27
CA PRO A 171 -25.18 12.10 4.36
C PRO A 171 -25.92 11.78 3.06
N ILE A 172 -25.55 10.64 2.47
CA ILE A 172 -26.10 10.14 1.22
C ILE A 172 -27.21 9.14 1.50
N SER A 173 -28.35 9.32 0.83
CA SER A 173 -29.45 8.35 0.82
C SER A 173 -29.84 8.01 -0.62
N CYS A 174 -29.98 6.73 -0.92
CA CYS A 174 -30.56 6.26 -2.18
C CYS A 174 -31.97 5.75 -1.90
N GLY A 175 -32.87 5.97 -2.86
CA GLY A 175 -34.11 5.20 -2.95
C GLY A 175 -34.29 4.68 -4.36
N VAL A 176 -34.56 3.38 -4.52
CA VAL A 176 -35.05 2.82 -5.79
C VAL A 176 -36.52 2.41 -5.68
N GLN A 177 -37.29 2.63 -6.75
CA GLN A 177 -38.66 2.10 -6.88
C GLN A 177 -38.70 1.05 -8.00
N SER A 178 -38.69 -0.24 -7.63
CA SER A 178 -38.66 -1.37 -8.57
C SER A 178 -39.97 -1.63 -9.33
N ALA A 179 -40.98 -0.76 -9.17
CA ALA A 179 -42.28 -0.88 -9.84
C ALA A 179 -42.18 -0.75 -11.37
N LEU A 180 -41.14 -0.08 -11.89
CA LEU A 180 -40.87 0.08 -13.32
C LEU A 180 -39.60 -0.71 -13.69
N ARG A 181 -39.72 -2.04 -13.81
CA ARG A 181 -38.64 -2.91 -14.28
C ARG A 181 -38.88 -3.25 -15.75
N SER A 182 -37.95 -2.89 -16.63
CA SER A 182 -37.95 -3.48 -17.97
C SER A 182 -37.47 -4.92 -17.82
N THR A 183 -38.41 -5.86 -17.82
CA THR A 183 -38.06 -7.29 -17.81
C THR A 183 -37.47 -7.66 -19.16
N PRO A 184 -36.29 -8.27 -19.13
CA PRO A 184 -36.26 -9.67 -19.48
C PRO A 184 -35.71 -10.48 -18.30
N GLN A 185 -36.33 -11.63 -18.03
CA GLN A 185 -35.65 -12.74 -17.35
C GLN A 185 -34.52 -13.18 -18.30
N ILE A 186 -33.37 -12.50 -18.24
CA ILE A 186 -32.19 -12.94 -18.95
C ILE A 186 -31.67 -14.15 -18.16
N GLU A 187 -31.66 -15.33 -18.78
CA GLU A 187 -30.87 -16.46 -18.28
C GLU A 187 -29.46 -15.93 -18.03
N TYR A 188 -29.01 -15.93 -16.77
CA TYR A 188 -27.66 -15.52 -16.40
C TYR A 188 -26.64 -16.29 -17.24
N ARG A 189 -26.17 -15.69 -18.32
CA ARG A 189 -25.03 -16.20 -19.07
C ARG A 189 -23.82 -15.90 -18.23
N PHE A 190 -23.30 -16.94 -17.60
CA PHE A 190 -21.98 -16.94 -16.98
C PHE A 190 -20.94 -16.48 -18.02
N GLY A 191 -20.08 -15.52 -17.66
CA GLY A 191 -18.96 -15.05 -18.50
C GLY A 191 -19.27 -13.94 -19.51
N MET A 192 -20.12 -12.94 -19.20
CA MET A 192 -20.28 -11.78 -20.08
C MET A 192 -20.18 -10.45 -19.30
N ALA A 193 -18.96 -9.98 -19.11
CA ALA A 193 -18.68 -8.58 -18.80
C ALA A 193 -18.66 -7.77 -20.11
N GLY A 194 -19.84 -7.54 -20.69
CA GLY A 194 -19.97 -6.80 -21.95
C GLY A 194 -19.37 -7.49 -23.18
N ASP A 195 -19.22 -6.73 -24.27
CA ASP A 195 -18.75 -7.19 -25.58
C ASP A 195 -17.54 -6.39 -26.11
N CYS A 196 -16.90 -5.60 -25.25
CA CYS A 196 -15.77 -4.72 -25.60
C CYS A 196 -16.10 -3.78 -26.79
N GLN A 197 -17.34 -3.28 -26.86
CA GLN A 197 -17.76 -2.26 -27.83
C GLN A 197 -18.22 -0.98 -27.15
N LEU A 198 -17.75 0.16 -27.64
CA LEU A 198 -18.11 1.46 -27.10
C LEU A 198 -19.55 1.82 -27.46
N ARG A 199 -20.34 2.18 -26.45
CA ARG A 199 -21.68 2.73 -26.62
C ARG A 199 -21.71 4.16 -26.13
N THR A 200 -21.98 5.10 -27.03
CA THR A 200 -22.16 6.52 -26.67
C THR A 200 -23.64 6.83 -26.48
N PHE A 201 -24.06 7.04 -25.24
CA PHE A 201 -25.42 7.42 -24.89
C PHE A 201 -25.57 8.94 -24.91
N ARG A 202 -26.62 9.42 -25.58
CA ARG A 202 -27.03 10.83 -25.56
C ARG A 202 -27.69 11.14 -24.22
N LEU A 203 -26.97 11.84 -23.37
CA LEU A 203 -27.38 12.21 -22.02
C LEU A 203 -28.04 13.59 -22.06
N ALA A 204 -29.23 13.70 -21.45
CA ALA A 204 -29.85 14.98 -21.12
C ALA A 204 -29.80 15.17 -19.59
N ILE A 205 -29.16 16.24 -19.12
CA ILE A 205 -29.16 16.59 -17.69
C ILE A 205 -29.97 17.87 -17.51
N ALA A 206 -31.00 17.79 -16.66
CA ALA A 206 -31.77 18.95 -16.25
C ALA A 206 -31.26 19.50 -14.92
N ALA A 207 -30.99 20.79 -14.87
CA ALA A 207 -30.72 21.51 -13.63
C ALA A 207 -31.90 22.44 -13.36
N ASN A 208 -32.64 22.17 -12.29
CA ASN A 208 -33.76 23.03 -11.91
C ASN A 208 -33.28 24.44 -11.50
N ALA A 209 -34.24 25.33 -11.27
CA ALA A 209 -33.92 26.72 -11.00
C ALA A 209 -33.13 26.91 -9.70
N GLU A 210 -33.38 26.11 -8.68
CA GLU A 210 -32.66 26.21 -7.41
C GLU A 210 -31.22 25.71 -7.52
N PHE A 211 -30.95 24.63 -8.27
CA PHE A 211 -29.58 24.19 -8.56
C PHE A 211 -28.81 25.25 -9.35
N THR A 212 -29.47 25.83 -10.36
CA THR A 212 -28.87 26.87 -11.20
C THR A 212 -28.63 28.14 -10.39
N ALA A 213 -29.56 28.58 -9.55
CA ALA A 213 -29.40 29.72 -8.67
C ALA A 213 -28.32 29.49 -7.61
N ALA A 214 -28.23 28.29 -7.02
CA ALA A 214 -27.13 27.91 -6.13
C ALA A 214 -25.78 27.87 -6.86
N SER A 215 -25.81 27.72 -8.19
CA SER A 215 -24.63 27.82 -9.04
C SER A 215 -24.25 29.26 -9.44
N ALA A 216 -25.04 30.26 -9.07
CA ALA A 216 -24.76 31.67 -9.38
C ALA A 216 -23.55 32.20 -8.60
N THR A 217 -22.89 33.20 -9.19
CA THR A 217 -21.69 33.87 -8.67
C THR A 217 -21.69 35.33 -9.12
N ALA A 218 -20.73 36.14 -8.65
CA ALA A 218 -20.59 37.51 -9.15
C ALA A 218 -20.26 37.56 -10.65
N ALA A 219 -19.51 36.58 -11.16
CA ALA A 219 -19.10 36.49 -12.56
C ALA A 219 -20.16 35.83 -13.47
N ASP A 220 -21.06 35.01 -12.90
CA ASP A 220 -22.22 34.43 -13.56
C ASP A 220 -23.46 34.57 -12.66
N PRO A 221 -24.12 35.75 -12.66
CA PRO A 221 -25.25 36.03 -11.76
C PRO A 221 -26.48 35.17 -12.02
N THR A 222 -26.57 34.57 -13.21
CA THR A 222 -27.66 33.64 -13.56
C THR A 222 -27.36 32.22 -13.13
N GLY A 223 -26.08 31.87 -12.95
CA GLY A 223 -25.59 30.54 -12.63
C GLY A 223 -25.62 29.54 -13.79
N VAL A 224 -26.05 29.93 -14.99
CA VAL A 224 -26.23 29.03 -16.14
C VAL A 224 -24.90 28.42 -16.61
N ASN A 225 -23.84 29.21 -16.73
CA ASN A 225 -22.54 28.72 -17.19
C ASN A 225 -21.91 27.82 -16.12
N ASN A 226 -22.05 28.21 -14.85
CA ASN A 226 -21.49 27.46 -13.73
C ASN A 226 -22.23 26.15 -13.46
N ALA A 227 -23.56 26.13 -13.60
CA ALA A 227 -24.36 24.91 -13.52
C ALA A 227 -23.94 23.93 -14.63
N LEU A 228 -23.80 24.43 -15.86
CA LEU A 228 -23.33 23.60 -16.98
C LEU A 228 -21.89 23.11 -16.78
N ALA A 229 -21.00 23.92 -16.20
CA ALA A 229 -19.64 23.51 -15.86
C ALA A 229 -19.62 22.43 -14.78
N ALA A 230 -20.46 22.52 -13.75
CA ALA A 230 -20.61 21.48 -12.73
C ALA A 230 -21.13 20.16 -13.34
N ILE A 231 -22.12 20.22 -14.22
CA ILE A 231 -22.60 19.06 -14.99
C ILE A 231 -21.46 18.46 -15.83
N ASN A 232 -20.66 19.30 -16.50
CA ASN A 232 -19.52 18.85 -17.28
C ASN A 232 -18.46 18.14 -16.41
N ASN A 233 -18.12 18.69 -15.24
CA ASN A 233 -17.20 18.06 -14.29
C ASN A 233 -17.68 16.67 -13.89
N MET A 234 -18.95 16.57 -13.50
CA MET A 234 -19.62 15.33 -13.12
C MET A 234 -19.56 14.29 -14.25
N VAL A 235 -20.03 14.63 -15.45
CA VAL A 235 -20.04 13.69 -16.58
C VAL A 235 -18.63 13.26 -16.98
N THR A 236 -17.63 14.15 -16.83
CA THR A 236 -16.22 13.83 -17.11
C THR A 236 -15.71 12.71 -16.22
N VAL A 237 -15.94 12.80 -14.91
CA VAL A 237 -15.47 11.78 -13.96
C VAL A 237 -16.33 10.52 -13.98
N ILE A 238 -17.63 10.63 -14.28
CA ILE A 238 -18.52 9.48 -14.51
C ILE A 238 -18.03 8.67 -15.71
N ASN A 239 -17.72 9.34 -16.83
CA ASN A 239 -17.14 8.67 -17.99
C ASN A 239 -15.83 7.96 -17.64
N GLY A 240 -15.01 8.49 -16.72
CA GLY A 240 -13.78 7.81 -16.33
C GLY A 240 -13.98 6.39 -15.79
N VAL A 241 -15.07 6.16 -15.04
CA VAL A 241 -15.44 4.85 -14.51
C VAL A 241 -16.22 4.04 -15.54
N TYR A 242 -17.26 4.62 -16.13
CA TYR A 242 -18.16 3.92 -17.06
C TYR A 242 -17.47 3.47 -18.35
N GLN A 243 -16.50 4.26 -18.83
CA GLN A 243 -15.74 3.91 -20.02
C GLN A 243 -14.71 2.81 -19.74
N SER A 244 -14.15 2.77 -18.52
CA SER A 244 -13.11 1.80 -18.17
C SER A 244 -13.68 0.44 -17.75
N GLU A 245 -14.90 0.41 -17.23
CA GLU A 245 -15.52 -0.83 -16.76
C GLU A 245 -16.58 -1.41 -17.70
N LEU A 246 -17.27 -0.57 -18.47
CA LEU A 246 -18.48 -0.96 -19.20
C LEU A 246 -18.42 -0.60 -20.70
N ALA A 247 -17.35 0.06 -21.16
CA ALA A 247 -17.29 0.69 -22.48
C ALA A 247 -18.51 1.60 -22.77
N ILE A 248 -19.02 2.29 -21.75
CA ILE A 248 -20.13 3.25 -21.87
C ILE A 248 -19.60 4.67 -21.82
N GLN A 249 -19.97 5.49 -22.80
CA GLN A 249 -19.69 6.93 -22.82
C GLN A 249 -21.00 7.72 -22.76
N LEU A 250 -21.07 8.69 -21.86
CA LEU A 250 -22.15 9.66 -21.76
C LEU A 250 -21.74 10.94 -22.50
N GLN A 251 -22.60 11.44 -23.39
CA GLN A 251 -22.41 12.70 -24.09
C GLN A 251 -23.66 13.58 -23.96
N LEU A 252 -23.48 14.81 -23.47
CA LEU A 252 -24.56 15.79 -23.33
C LEU A 252 -25.13 16.20 -24.70
N VAL A 253 -26.46 16.22 -24.82
CA VAL A 253 -27.18 16.56 -26.05
C VAL A 253 -26.90 18.01 -26.54
N PRO A 254 -26.98 18.29 -27.87
CA PRO A 254 -26.67 19.60 -28.46
C PRO A 254 -27.41 20.80 -27.87
N ASN A 255 -28.62 20.56 -27.37
CA ASN A 255 -29.53 21.55 -26.80
C ASN A 255 -29.72 21.39 -25.29
N ASN A 256 -28.80 20.76 -24.56
CA ASN A 256 -28.88 20.60 -23.10
C ASN A 256 -28.97 21.95 -22.36
N ASN A 257 -28.50 23.04 -22.97
CA ASN A 257 -28.66 24.39 -22.45
C ASN A 257 -30.13 24.81 -22.24
N LEU A 258 -31.10 24.13 -22.87
CA LEU A 258 -32.54 24.34 -22.65
C LEU A 258 -33.05 23.72 -21.35
N LEU A 259 -32.26 22.84 -20.73
CA LEU A 259 -32.57 22.16 -19.47
C LEU A 259 -31.89 22.80 -18.26
N ILE A 260 -31.27 23.96 -18.43
CA ILE A 260 -30.69 24.75 -17.34
C ILE A 260 -31.69 25.87 -17.02
N PHE A 261 -32.53 25.62 -16.02
CA PHE A 261 -33.65 26.49 -15.70
C PHE A 261 -33.21 27.62 -14.76
N THR A 262 -33.74 28.83 -14.91
CA THR A 262 -33.39 29.99 -14.07
C THR A 262 -34.60 30.56 -13.31
N ASN A 263 -35.79 29.98 -13.47
CA ASN A 263 -37.01 30.47 -12.84
C ASN A 263 -37.82 29.31 -12.24
N ALA A 264 -37.81 29.23 -10.92
CA ALA A 264 -38.46 28.19 -10.13
C ALA A 264 -39.99 28.17 -10.31
N ALA A 265 -40.61 29.28 -10.72
CA ALA A 265 -42.05 29.31 -10.97
C ALA A 265 -42.45 28.62 -12.29
N THR A 266 -41.49 28.34 -13.17
CA THR A 266 -41.75 27.86 -14.54
C THR A 266 -40.92 26.65 -14.95
N ASP A 267 -40.01 26.16 -14.11
CA ASP A 267 -39.15 25.02 -14.43
C ASP A 267 -39.90 23.67 -14.37
N GLY A 268 -41.02 23.62 -13.65
CA GLY A 268 -41.89 22.45 -13.54
C GLY A 268 -41.42 21.41 -12.52
N TYR A 269 -40.40 21.71 -11.70
CA TYR A 269 -39.88 20.76 -10.72
C TYR A 269 -40.36 21.05 -9.30
N THR A 270 -40.71 20.00 -8.59
CA THR A 270 -40.89 20.03 -7.14
C THR A 270 -39.52 19.86 -6.45
N ASN A 271 -38.74 20.95 -6.37
CA ASN A 271 -37.40 20.93 -5.78
C ASN A 271 -37.36 20.33 -4.37
N GLY A 272 -36.26 19.65 -4.03
CA GLY A 272 -36.07 19.00 -2.74
C GLY A 272 -36.76 17.65 -2.57
N ASN A 273 -37.53 17.19 -3.57
CA ASN A 273 -38.12 15.85 -3.58
C ASN A 273 -37.67 15.07 -4.83
N GLN A 274 -36.64 14.26 -4.68
CA GLN A 274 -36.05 13.47 -5.76
C GLN A 274 -37.06 12.52 -6.43
N ASN A 275 -37.99 11.92 -5.68
CA ASN A 275 -38.99 11.02 -6.25
C ASN A 275 -39.96 11.77 -7.17
N THR A 276 -40.47 12.91 -6.71
CA THR A 276 -41.37 13.74 -7.53
C THR A 276 -40.62 14.32 -8.73
N MET A 277 -39.40 14.83 -8.52
CA MET A 277 -38.56 15.36 -9.60
C MET A 277 -38.27 14.32 -10.68
N ALA A 278 -37.95 13.08 -10.30
CA ALA A 278 -37.72 12.00 -11.26
C ALA A 278 -38.97 11.72 -12.11
N SER A 279 -40.16 11.76 -11.51
CA SER A 279 -41.42 11.59 -12.25
C SER A 279 -41.69 12.75 -13.22
N GLU A 280 -41.47 13.99 -12.77
CA GLU A 280 -41.67 15.22 -13.56
C GLU A 280 -40.67 15.32 -14.72
N ASN A 281 -39.42 14.86 -14.49
CA ASN A 281 -38.31 14.99 -15.44
C ASN A 281 -38.63 14.39 -16.81
N GLN A 282 -39.39 13.28 -16.85
CA GLN A 282 -39.76 12.64 -18.12
C GLN A 282 -40.51 13.59 -19.05
N GLY A 283 -41.58 14.22 -18.57
CA GLY A 283 -42.37 15.15 -19.38
C GLY A 283 -41.61 16.42 -19.73
N ILE A 284 -40.81 16.93 -18.80
CA ILE A 284 -40.02 18.16 -18.99
C ILE A 284 -38.98 17.98 -20.09
N VAL A 285 -38.20 16.90 -20.03
CA VAL A 285 -37.13 16.63 -21.02
C VAL A 285 -37.73 16.24 -22.37
N ASP A 286 -38.82 15.46 -22.39
CA ASP A 286 -39.54 15.16 -23.63
C ASP A 286 -40.05 16.45 -24.32
N GLY A 287 -40.56 17.42 -23.55
CA GLY A 287 -41.05 18.69 -24.07
C GLY A 287 -39.94 19.62 -24.58
N ALA A 288 -38.81 19.68 -23.87
CA ALA A 288 -37.71 20.60 -24.18
C ALA A 288 -36.74 20.07 -25.25
N ILE A 289 -36.41 18.77 -25.20
CA ILE A 289 -35.41 18.13 -26.07
C ILE A 289 -36.07 17.28 -27.15
N GLY A 290 -37.24 16.69 -26.86
CA GLY A 290 -37.89 15.71 -27.72
C GLY A 290 -37.42 14.29 -27.41
N SER A 291 -38.36 13.37 -27.20
CA SER A 291 -38.06 11.98 -26.79
C SER A 291 -37.10 11.26 -27.75
N GLY A 292 -37.10 11.55 -29.06
CA GLY A 292 -36.15 10.92 -30.00
C GLY A 292 -34.70 11.39 -29.89
N ASN A 293 -34.44 12.48 -29.15
CA ASN A 293 -33.17 13.21 -29.19
C ASN A 293 -32.23 12.93 -28.01
N TYR A 294 -32.64 12.07 -27.08
CA TYR A 294 -31.82 11.63 -25.95
C TYR A 294 -32.08 10.15 -25.64
N ASP A 295 -31.12 9.50 -25.00
CA ASP A 295 -31.15 8.07 -24.67
C ASP A 295 -31.35 7.84 -23.17
N ILE A 296 -30.85 8.74 -22.33
CA ILE A 296 -30.94 8.69 -20.87
C ILE A 296 -30.97 10.12 -20.33
N SER A 297 -31.65 10.33 -19.21
CA SER A 297 -31.72 11.63 -18.56
C SER A 297 -31.82 11.56 -17.05
N HIS A 298 -31.26 12.57 -16.39
CA HIS A 298 -31.22 12.72 -14.94
C HIS A 298 -31.42 14.19 -14.55
N ALA A 299 -32.25 14.44 -13.54
CA ALA A 299 -32.47 15.78 -13.00
C ALA A 299 -31.58 16.07 -11.79
N LEU A 300 -31.15 17.31 -11.66
CA LEU A 300 -30.40 17.85 -10.52
C LEU A 300 -31.22 18.96 -9.86
N GLY A 301 -31.39 18.83 -8.55
CA GLY A 301 -32.01 19.83 -7.69
C GLY A 301 -31.20 20.07 -6.43
N THR A 302 -31.70 20.95 -5.57
CA THR A 302 -31.14 21.19 -4.23
C THR A 302 -32.10 20.68 -3.16
N ASN A 303 -31.62 20.53 -1.94
CA ASN A 303 -32.49 20.34 -0.78
C ASN A 303 -32.19 21.37 0.32
N ALA A 304 -33.12 21.49 1.27
CA ALA A 304 -32.93 22.32 2.45
C ALA A 304 -32.18 21.51 3.52
N GLY A 305 -30.85 21.42 3.43
CA GLY A 305 -30.04 20.71 4.43
C GLY A 305 -28.63 20.36 3.95
N THR A 306 -27.88 19.62 4.77
CA THR A 306 -26.50 19.21 4.50
C THR A 306 -26.39 17.80 3.91
N GLY A 307 -27.43 17.23 3.32
CA GLY A 307 -27.39 15.86 2.79
C GLY A 307 -27.70 15.79 1.30
N SER A 308 -27.50 14.64 0.68
CA SER A 308 -27.78 14.42 -0.74
C SER A 308 -28.57 13.12 -0.93
N SER A 309 -29.51 13.11 -1.88
CA SER A 309 -30.27 11.89 -2.16
C SER A 309 -30.60 11.70 -3.63
N GLY A 310 -30.54 10.45 -4.08
CA GLY A 310 -30.74 10.03 -5.46
C GLY A 310 -31.89 9.05 -5.59
N VAL A 311 -32.47 9.00 -6.78
CA VAL A 311 -33.42 7.97 -7.20
C VAL A 311 -33.37 7.74 -8.70
N SER A 312 -33.53 6.49 -9.09
CA SER A 312 -34.09 6.07 -10.38
C SER A 312 -35.46 5.44 -10.13
N LEU A 313 -36.52 5.98 -10.74
CA LEU A 313 -37.86 5.38 -10.72
C LEU A 313 -37.94 4.25 -11.75
N GLY A 314 -37.17 3.20 -11.51
CA GLY A 314 -37.09 2.02 -12.34
C GLY A 314 -35.67 1.50 -12.49
N ILE A 315 -35.58 0.25 -12.95
CA ILE A 315 -34.32 -0.44 -13.23
C ILE A 315 -34.30 -0.79 -14.72
N GLY A 316 -33.22 -0.40 -15.40
CA GLY A 316 -33.10 -0.51 -16.85
C GLY A 316 -34.10 0.42 -17.52
N THR A 317 -33.89 1.72 -17.39
CA THR A 317 -34.77 2.75 -17.97
C THR A 317 -34.12 3.46 -19.15
N ALA A 318 -32.79 3.45 -19.27
CA ALA A 318 -32.09 4.02 -20.42
C ALA A 318 -32.63 3.41 -21.72
N CYS A 319 -32.80 4.22 -22.76
CA CYS A 319 -33.43 3.90 -24.04
C CYS A 319 -34.94 3.63 -24.02
N ASN A 320 -35.59 3.49 -22.86
CA ASN A 320 -37.02 3.19 -22.78
C ASN A 320 -37.87 4.47 -22.84
N ASN A 321 -38.60 4.65 -23.94
CA ASN A 321 -39.50 5.79 -24.12
C ASN A 321 -40.56 5.82 -23.00
N GLY A 322 -40.73 6.98 -22.38
CA GLY A 322 -41.65 7.16 -21.25
C GLY A 322 -41.06 6.84 -19.88
N SER A 323 -39.82 6.34 -19.78
CA SER A 323 -39.14 6.15 -18.48
C SER A 323 -37.65 6.53 -18.46
N LYS A 324 -37.01 6.73 -19.63
CA LYS A 324 -35.57 7.01 -19.75
C LYS A 324 -35.08 8.34 -19.15
N ALA A 325 -35.99 9.21 -18.72
CA ALA A 325 -35.67 10.43 -17.99
C ALA A 325 -36.05 10.36 -16.51
N MET A 326 -36.51 9.22 -15.99
CA MET A 326 -37.00 9.11 -14.61
C MET A 326 -35.89 8.91 -13.55
N GLY A 327 -34.80 9.67 -13.66
CA GLY A 327 -33.75 9.75 -12.66
C GLY A 327 -33.66 11.18 -12.09
N ALA A 328 -33.41 11.31 -10.79
CA ALA A 328 -33.14 12.59 -10.16
C ALA A 328 -32.23 12.48 -8.94
N THR A 329 -31.45 13.54 -8.69
CA THR A 329 -30.66 13.72 -7.47
C THR A 329 -30.88 15.13 -6.92
N VAL A 330 -31.15 15.22 -5.62
CA VAL A 330 -31.13 16.48 -4.88
C VAL A 330 -29.86 16.56 -4.05
N VAL A 331 -29.16 17.69 -4.12
CA VAL A 331 -27.85 17.86 -3.48
C VAL A 331 -27.88 18.94 -2.41
N GLY A 332 -27.11 18.72 -1.34
CA GLY A 332 -26.79 19.77 -0.37
C GLY A 332 -25.69 20.71 -0.86
N ASN A 333 -24.88 20.26 -1.84
CA ASN A 333 -23.75 21.02 -2.39
C ASN A 333 -23.66 20.90 -3.93
N VAL A 334 -23.78 22.02 -4.63
CA VAL A 334 -23.72 22.09 -6.10
C VAL A 334 -22.31 21.97 -6.69
N ALA A 335 -21.27 21.95 -5.84
CA ALA A 335 -19.91 21.60 -6.27
C ALA A 335 -19.74 20.11 -6.62
N LEU A 336 -20.74 19.27 -6.28
CA LEU A 336 -20.77 17.83 -6.54
C LEU A 336 -19.51 17.15 -5.97
N THR A 337 -19.50 17.03 -4.64
CA THR A 337 -18.45 16.33 -3.88
C THR A 337 -18.23 14.90 -4.42
N PRO A 338 -17.09 14.27 -4.14
CA PRO A 338 -16.85 12.86 -4.51
C PRO A 338 -18.04 11.95 -4.19
N GLY A 339 -18.58 12.03 -2.97
CA GLY A 339 -19.75 11.25 -2.56
C GLY A 339 -20.99 11.47 -3.43
N ILE A 340 -21.32 12.72 -3.75
CA ILE A 340 -22.45 13.05 -4.64
C ILE A 340 -22.25 12.48 -6.03
N VAL A 341 -21.05 12.58 -6.59
CA VAL A 341 -20.75 12.00 -7.90
C VAL A 341 -20.93 10.49 -7.88
N THR A 342 -20.48 9.80 -6.81
CA THR A 342 -20.69 8.34 -6.67
C THR A 342 -22.16 7.98 -6.51
N LEU A 343 -22.94 8.81 -5.82
CA LEU A 343 -24.41 8.65 -5.77
C LEU A 343 -25.04 8.78 -7.16
N ILE A 344 -24.61 9.75 -7.97
CA ILE A 344 -25.14 9.88 -9.34
C ILE A 344 -24.69 8.69 -10.21
N MET A 345 -23.45 8.20 -10.05
CA MET A 345 -23.01 6.95 -10.69
C MET A 345 -23.89 5.75 -10.30
N HIS A 346 -24.33 5.69 -9.03
CA HIS A 346 -25.24 4.66 -8.53
C HIS A 346 -26.62 4.74 -9.19
N GLU A 347 -27.22 5.93 -9.24
CA GLU A 347 -28.54 6.11 -9.88
C GLU A 347 -28.49 5.83 -11.38
N LEU A 348 -27.44 6.27 -12.07
CA LEU A 348 -27.21 5.91 -13.46
C LEU A 348 -27.06 4.38 -13.62
N GLY A 349 -26.42 3.70 -12.66
CA GLY A 349 -26.29 2.24 -12.65
C GLY A 349 -27.66 1.55 -12.64
N HIS A 350 -28.62 2.06 -11.87
CA HIS A 350 -30.02 1.61 -11.94
C HIS A 350 -30.65 1.90 -13.30
N GLN A 351 -30.47 3.10 -13.86
CA GLN A 351 -30.98 3.42 -15.20
C GLN A 351 -30.39 2.50 -16.29
N PHE A 352 -29.18 1.98 -16.08
CA PHE A 352 -28.52 0.98 -16.91
C PHE A 352 -28.81 -0.49 -16.52
N GLY A 353 -29.66 -0.75 -15.53
CA GLY A 353 -30.18 -2.08 -15.25
C GLY A 353 -29.53 -2.84 -14.10
N ALA A 354 -28.61 -2.22 -13.35
CA ALA A 354 -28.05 -2.83 -12.15
C ALA A 354 -29.03 -2.77 -10.97
N ASP A 355 -29.09 -3.86 -10.21
CA ASP A 355 -29.73 -3.94 -8.91
C ASP A 355 -28.69 -3.70 -7.79
N HIS A 356 -29.19 -3.48 -6.56
CA HIS A 356 -28.32 -3.35 -5.39
C HIS A 356 -27.54 -4.63 -5.09
N THR A 357 -26.31 -4.47 -4.60
CA THR A 357 -25.36 -5.57 -4.35
C THR A 357 -25.22 -5.95 -2.87
N PHE A 358 -25.67 -5.09 -1.96
CA PHE A 358 -25.50 -5.29 -0.52
C PHE A 358 -26.42 -6.39 0.03
N ASN A 359 -25.97 -7.05 1.10
CA ASN A 359 -26.67 -8.09 1.83
C ASN A 359 -26.87 -7.58 3.25
N GLU A 360 -27.94 -6.85 3.50
CA GLU A 360 -28.31 -6.38 4.84
C GLU A 360 -29.80 -6.10 4.91
N SER A 361 -30.49 -6.71 5.88
CA SER A 361 -31.96 -6.73 5.94
C SER A 361 -32.56 -6.29 7.28
N THR A 362 -31.73 -5.86 8.24
CA THR A 362 -32.15 -5.54 9.61
C THR A 362 -32.00 -4.06 9.95
N GLN A 363 -31.04 -3.37 9.33
CA GLN A 363 -30.81 -1.94 9.55
C GLN A 363 -31.89 -1.09 8.87
N PRO A 364 -32.44 -0.03 9.50
CA PRO A 364 -33.61 0.69 8.97
C PRO A 364 -33.48 1.17 7.52
N ILE A 365 -32.34 1.75 7.12
CA ILE A 365 -32.13 2.27 5.76
C ILE A 365 -32.09 1.13 4.72
N CYS A 366 -31.51 -0.01 5.10
CA CYS A 366 -31.22 -1.14 4.19
C CYS A 366 -32.35 -2.19 4.18
N SER A 367 -33.19 -2.18 5.21
CA SER A 367 -34.39 -3.03 5.35
C SER A 367 -35.65 -2.40 4.77
N ASN A 368 -35.58 -1.15 4.28
CA ASN A 368 -36.70 -0.51 3.58
C ASN A 368 -37.15 -1.37 2.40
N ALA A 369 -38.47 -1.43 2.18
CA ALA A 369 -39.05 -2.24 1.11
C ALA A 369 -38.46 -1.84 -0.26
N GLY A 370 -38.04 -2.84 -1.02
CA GLY A 370 -37.49 -2.68 -2.36
C GLY A 370 -36.01 -2.26 -2.42
N GLN A 371 -35.32 -2.06 -1.29
CA GLN A 371 -33.89 -1.72 -1.31
C GLN A 371 -33.01 -2.97 -1.42
N LEU A 372 -33.15 -3.94 -0.51
CA LEU A 372 -32.44 -5.22 -0.65
C LEU A 372 -33.00 -6.03 -1.83
N ASN A 373 -32.12 -6.48 -2.74
CA ASN A 373 -32.46 -7.46 -3.76
C ASN A 373 -31.73 -8.80 -3.50
N PRO A 374 -32.43 -9.84 -3.03
CA PRO A 374 -31.81 -11.15 -2.73
C PRO A 374 -31.11 -11.81 -3.93
N ALA A 375 -31.50 -11.52 -5.16
CA ALA A 375 -30.87 -12.13 -6.35
C ALA A 375 -29.45 -11.61 -6.59
N THR A 376 -29.13 -10.41 -6.10
CA THR A 376 -27.86 -9.70 -6.34
C THR A 376 -27.14 -9.32 -5.05
N ALA A 377 -27.62 -9.74 -3.88
CA ALA A 377 -27.07 -9.46 -2.55
C ALA A 377 -25.75 -10.21 -2.25
N PHE A 378 -24.72 -9.95 -3.05
CA PHE A 378 -23.42 -10.64 -3.03
C PHE A 378 -22.39 -10.01 -2.08
N GLU A 379 -22.60 -8.77 -1.62
CA GLU A 379 -21.67 -8.09 -0.72
C GLU A 379 -22.17 -8.12 0.72
N PRO A 380 -21.37 -8.54 1.73
CA PRO A 380 -21.83 -8.60 3.11
C PRO A 380 -22.16 -7.19 3.65
N GLY A 381 -23.06 -7.10 4.62
CA GLY A 381 -23.45 -5.84 5.27
C GLY A 381 -23.91 -4.79 4.27
N SER A 382 -23.41 -3.56 4.45
CA SER A 382 -23.65 -2.45 3.53
C SER A 382 -23.03 -2.62 2.14
N GLY A 383 -22.13 -3.58 1.95
CA GLY A 383 -21.24 -3.66 0.79
C GLY A 383 -20.23 -2.51 0.71
N SER A 384 -19.47 -2.48 -0.40
CA SER A 384 -18.33 -1.61 -0.68
C SER A 384 -18.40 -0.96 -2.09
N THR A 385 -19.02 -1.60 -3.09
CA THR A 385 -19.02 -1.09 -4.50
C THR A 385 -20.04 0.00 -4.80
N ILE A 386 -20.03 0.55 -6.03
CA ILE A 386 -20.95 1.60 -6.49
C ILE A 386 -22.41 1.22 -6.24
N MET A 387 -22.84 -0.01 -6.52
CA MET A 387 -24.25 -0.43 -6.39
C MET A 387 -24.61 -0.92 -4.96
N SER A 388 -23.70 -0.75 -4.01
CA SER A 388 -23.93 -1.08 -2.60
C SER A 388 -24.45 0.11 -1.79
N TYR A 389 -24.68 -0.10 -0.51
CA TYR A 389 -25.10 0.90 0.49
C TYR A 389 -23.96 1.31 1.43
N ALA A 390 -22.69 1.16 0.99
CA ALA A 390 -21.52 1.51 1.78
C ALA A 390 -21.67 2.87 2.46
N GLY A 391 -21.41 2.89 3.77
CA GLY A 391 -21.56 4.07 4.63
C GLY A 391 -22.95 4.34 5.19
N THR A 392 -24.02 3.65 4.73
CA THR A 392 -25.41 4.03 5.05
C THR A 392 -26.21 3.00 5.87
N CYS A 393 -25.73 1.79 6.09
CA CYS A 393 -26.38 0.74 6.89
C CYS A 393 -25.99 0.75 8.38
N GLY A 394 -25.68 1.90 8.98
CA GLY A 394 -25.44 2.02 10.42
C GLY A 394 -24.35 1.07 10.95
N THR A 395 -24.67 0.21 11.93
CA THR A 395 -23.69 -0.72 12.53
C THR A 395 -23.27 -1.85 11.58
N SER A 396 -23.94 -2.00 10.43
CA SER A 396 -23.58 -2.98 9.40
C SER A 396 -22.77 -2.36 8.25
N ASN A 397 -22.23 -1.16 8.46
CA ASN A 397 -21.33 -0.52 7.51
C ASN A 397 -20.02 -1.29 7.40
N VAL A 398 -19.72 -1.78 6.20
CA VAL A 398 -18.45 -2.43 5.86
C VAL A 398 -17.32 -1.40 5.76
N GLN A 399 -17.65 -0.23 5.21
CA GLN A 399 -16.77 0.92 5.06
C GLN A 399 -17.59 2.22 4.99
N GLY A 400 -16.91 3.36 5.06
CA GLY A 400 -17.55 4.69 5.14
C GLY A 400 -18.03 5.26 3.80
N THR A 401 -17.44 4.85 2.68
CA THR A 401 -17.73 5.40 1.34
C THR A 401 -17.82 4.26 0.31
N ARG A 402 -18.35 4.51 -0.88
CA ARG A 402 -18.37 3.50 -1.95
C ARG A 402 -17.09 3.60 -2.77
N ASP A 403 -16.47 2.46 -3.03
CA ASP A 403 -15.36 2.38 -3.98
C ASP A 403 -15.88 2.55 -5.41
N ARG A 404 -15.12 3.27 -6.25
CA ARG A 404 -15.52 3.65 -7.62
C ARG A 404 -15.29 2.53 -8.64
N TYR A 405 -15.81 1.35 -8.33
CA TYR A 405 -15.93 0.26 -9.29
C TYR A 405 -17.25 -0.49 -9.11
N PHE A 406 -17.68 -1.19 -10.15
CA PHE A 406 -18.84 -2.07 -10.12
C PHE A 406 -18.43 -3.48 -9.68
N HIS A 407 -19.24 -4.06 -8.78
CA HIS A 407 -19.18 -5.49 -8.49
C HIS A 407 -19.48 -6.29 -9.77
N ALA A 408 -18.88 -7.48 -9.91
CA ALA A 408 -19.08 -8.39 -11.03
C ALA A 408 -20.55 -8.57 -11.47
N ILE A 409 -21.45 -8.76 -10.50
CA ILE A 409 -22.89 -8.86 -10.80
C ILE A 409 -23.46 -7.61 -11.47
N SER A 410 -23.02 -6.42 -11.07
CA SER A 410 -23.45 -5.15 -11.68
C SER A 410 -22.88 -4.99 -13.08
N LEU A 411 -21.62 -5.39 -13.30
CA LEU A 411 -21.02 -5.45 -14.64
C LEU A 411 -21.83 -6.37 -15.56
N GLN A 412 -22.17 -7.57 -15.08
CA GLN A 412 -22.99 -8.53 -15.80
C GLN A 412 -24.39 -8.00 -16.10
N GLN A 413 -25.06 -7.36 -15.13
CA GLN A 413 -26.41 -6.81 -15.33
C GLN A 413 -26.42 -5.67 -16.35
N ILE A 414 -25.50 -4.71 -16.22
CA ILE A 414 -25.40 -3.57 -17.14
C ILE A 414 -24.98 -4.06 -18.52
N GLY A 415 -23.95 -4.91 -18.60
CA GLY A 415 -23.48 -5.51 -19.84
C GLY A 415 -24.61 -6.20 -20.60
N ASN A 416 -25.38 -7.06 -19.94
CA ASN A 416 -26.55 -7.70 -20.55
C ASN A 416 -27.61 -6.67 -20.99
N TYR A 417 -27.89 -5.65 -20.19
CA TYR A 417 -28.90 -4.64 -20.51
C TYR A 417 -28.56 -3.84 -21.77
N VAL A 418 -27.29 -3.46 -21.96
CA VAL A 418 -26.85 -2.62 -23.09
C VAL A 418 -26.48 -3.42 -24.35
N THR A 419 -26.21 -4.71 -24.23
CA THR A 419 -25.86 -5.58 -25.36
C THR A 419 -27.07 -6.26 -25.98
N VAL A 420 -27.96 -6.83 -25.15
CA VAL A 420 -29.10 -7.66 -25.60
C VAL A 420 -30.43 -7.24 -24.99
N GLY A 421 -30.43 -6.31 -24.03
CA GLY A 421 -31.61 -5.81 -23.34
C GLY A 421 -32.17 -4.50 -23.89
N GLY A 422 -32.90 -3.78 -23.02
CA GLY A 422 -33.58 -2.53 -23.36
C GLY A 422 -32.65 -1.36 -23.63
N GLY A 423 -31.37 -1.43 -23.20
CA GLY A 423 -30.37 -0.36 -23.33
C GLY A 423 -29.62 -0.33 -24.66
N SER A 424 -30.08 -1.05 -25.67
CA SER A 424 -29.38 -1.26 -26.95
C SER A 424 -29.62 -0.14 -27.99
N CYS A 425 -30.10 1.04 -27.59
CA CYS A 425 -30.40 2.12 -28.54
C CYS A 425 -29.16 2.78 -29.19
N PRO A 426 -27.98 2.91 -28.54
CA PRO A 426 -26.80 3.38 -29.23
C PRO A 426 -26.26 2.32 -30.18
N ILE A 427 -25.78 2.75 -31.36
CA ILE A 427 -25.04 1.87 -32.26
C ILE A 427 -23.67 1.61 -31.62
N PRO A 428 -23.30 0.34 -31.36
CA PRO A 428 -22.00 0.04 -30.79
C PRO A 428 -20.88 0.36 -31.81
N ALA A 429 -19.78 0.91 -31.31
CA ALA A 429 -18.61 1.25 -32.10
C ALA A 429 -17.42 0.38 -31.68
N ALA A 430 -16.64 -0.06 -32.67
CA ALA A 430 -15.37 -0.72 -32.40
C ALA A 430 -14.40 0.25 -31.71
N ILE A 431 -13.65 -0.26 -30.74
CA ILE A 431 -12.61 0.49 -30.04
C ILE A 431 -11.22 -0.01 -30.46
N PRO A 432 -10.19 0.86 -30.41
CA PRO A 432 -8.82 0.46 -30.71
C PRO A 432 -8.16 -0.19 -29.47
N ASN A 433 -8.83 -1.18 -28.90
CA ASN A 433 -8.44 -1.97 -27.72
C ASN A 433 -9.10 -3.35 -27.83
N ASN A 434 -8.42 -4.41 -27.41
CA ASN A 434 -8.92 -5.78 -27.45
C ASN A 434 -9.19 -6.28 -26.02
N GLN A 435 -10.20 -7.14 -25.89
CA GLN A 435 -10.60 -7.66 -24.58
C GLN A 435 -9.49 -8.53 -23.95
N PRO A 436 -9.20 -8.37 -22.65
CA PRO A 436 -8.25 -9.23 -21.95
C PRO A 436 -8.81 -10.64 -21.74
N THR A 437 -7.94 -11.60 -21.41
CA THR A 437 -8.34 -12.94 -20.97
C THR A 437 -8.47 -13.01 -19.44
N ALA A 438 -9.39 -13.82 -18.95
CA ALA A 438 -9.53 -14.16 -17.54
C ALA A 438 -9.59 -15.68 -17.38
N ASP A 439 -8.85 -16.22 -16.42
CA ASP A 439 -8.87 -17.63 -16.03
C ASP A 439 -8.75 -17.69 -14.50
N ALA A 440 -9.80 -18.15 -13.84
CA ALA A 440 -9.93 -18.27 -12.39
C ALA A 440 -9.21 -19.52 -11.84
N GLY A 441 -8.74 -20.41 -12.71
CA GLY A 441 -8.13 -21.68 -12.34
C GLY A 441 -9.16 -22.75 -11.99
N ALA A 442 -8.69 -23.80 -11.30
CA ALA A 442 -9.52 -24.96 -10.96
C ALA A 442 -10.36 -24.74 -9.69
N ASP A 443 -11.45 -25.51 -9.54
CA ASP A 443 -12.17 -25.65 -8.28
C ASP A 443 -11.33 -26.36 -7.21
N PHE A 444 -11.47 -25.94 -5.94
CA PHE A 444 -10.70 -26.50 -4.82
C PHE A 444 -11.57 -26.98 -3.65
N ILE A 445 -11.10 -28.02 -2.97
CA ILE A 445 -11.58 -28.44 -1.66
C ILE A 445 -10.50 -28.13 -0.63
N ILE A 446 -10.89 -27.40 0.42
CA ILE A 446 -9.99 -26.90 1.47
C ILE A 446 -10.50 -27.28 2.88
N PRO A 447 -9.61 -27.34 3.89
CA PRO A 447 -10.03 -27.53 5.28
C PRO A 447 -10.84 -26.33 5.81
N VAL A 448 -11.70 -26.57 6.81
CA VAL A 448 -12.39 -25.47 7.53
C VAL A 448 -11.40 -24.65 8.34
N SER A 449 -11.78 -23.41 8.68
CA SER A 449 -11.03 -22.48 9.54
C SER A 449 -9.57 -22.29 9.13
N THR A 450 -9.30 -22.33 7.83
CA THR A 450 -7.94 -22.25 7.26
C THR A 450 -7.87 -21.15 6.21
N PRO A 451 -6.87 -20.25 6.25
CA PRO A 451 -6.63 -19.27 5.20
C PRO A 451 -6.43 -19.90 3.83
N PHE A 452 -6.86 -19.19 2.79
CA PHE A 452 -6.63 -19.61 1.40
C PHE A 452 -6.35 -18.41 0.51
N MET A 453 -5.73 -18.65 -0.65
CA MET A 453 -5.43 -17.62 -1.64
C MET A 453 -5.96 -18.03 -3.01
N LEU A 454 -6.55 -17.10 -3.75
CA LEU A 454 -7.01 -17.34 -5.11
C LEU A 454 -6.07 -16.60 -6.07
N THR A 455 -5.61 -17.29 -7.11
CA THR A 455 -4.69 -16.74 -8.11
C THR A 455 -5.27 -16.95 -9.48
N ALA A 456 -5.49 -15.85 -10.21
CA ALA A 456 -5.96 -15.90 -11.59
C ALA A 456 -4.79 -15.91 -12.57
N THR A 457 -5.07 -16.24 -13.83
CA THR A 457 -4.20 -15.86 -14.95
C THR A 457 -4.98 -14.99 -15.94
N GLY A 458 -4.27 -14.08 -16.59
CA GLY A 458 -4.85 -13.17 -17.56
C GLY A 458 -3.77 -12.61 -18.48
N THR A 459 -4.13 -12.34 -19.72
CA THR A 459 -3.25 -11.74 -20.74
C THR A 459 -4.03 -10.69 -21.49
N ASP A 460 -3.34 -9.63 -21.87
CA ASP A 460 -3.90 -8.57 -22.69
C ASP A 460 -3.29 -8.62 -24.11
N PRO A 461 -4.11 -8.69 -25.18
CA PRO A 461 -3.57 -8.76 -26.55
C PRO A 461 -2.81 -7.50 -26.99
N ASP A 462 -3.09 -6.34 -26.40
CA ASP A 462 -2.44 -5.06 -26.69
C ASP A 462 -1.23 -4.78 -25.78
N GLY A 463 -1.06 -5.59 -24.74
CA GLY A 463 0.03 -5.50 -23.77
C GLY A 463 -0.25 -4.50 -22.64
N ASP A 464 -1.52 -4.17 -22.43
CA ASP A 464 -1.96 -3.26 -21.37
C ASP A 464 -1.86 -3.91 -19.98
N ALA A 465 -1.72 -3.06 -18.97
CA ALA A 465 -1.47 -3.50 -17.60
C ALA A 465 -2.76 -3.95 -16.91
N LEU A 466 -2.81 -5.22 -16.51
CA LEU A 466 -4.01 -5.84 -15.96
C LEU A 466 -4.17 -5.61 -14.45
N THR A 467 -5.42 -5.41 -14.01
CA THR A 467 -5.81 -5.54 -12.60
C THR A 467 -6.86 -6.63 -12.43
N TYR A 468 -6.88 -7.23 -11.24
CA TYR A 468 -7.68 -8.39 -10.87
C TYR A 468 -8.54 -8.05 -9.66
N CYS A 469 -9.83 -8.34 -9.74
CA CYS A 469 -10.75 -8.21 -8.61
C CYS A 469 -11.44 -9.55 -8.37
N TRP A 470 -11.17 -10.14 -7.20
CA TRP A 470 -11.76 -11.40 -6.78
C TRP A 470 -12.96 -11.13 -5.87
N GLU A 471 -14.13 -11.63 -6.21
CA GLU A 471 -15.39 -11.32 -5.52
C GLU A 471 -16.17 -12.60 -5.20
N GLN A 472 -16.82 -12.65 -4.03
CA GLN A 472 -17.64 -13.80 -3.67
C GLN A 472 -19.02 -13.68 -4.33
N MET A 473 -19.45 -14.74 -5.00
CA MET A 473 -20.70 -14.83 -5.77
C MET A 473 -21.74 -15.72 -5.05
N ASP A 474 -21.89 -15.56 -3.73
CA ASP A 474 -22.94 -16.19 -2.94
C ASP A 474 -23.93 -15.13 -2.40
N ASN A 475 -25.20 -15.20 -2.78
CA ASN A 475 -26.22 -14.18 -2.47
C ASN A 475 -27.21 -14.55 -1.35
N THR A 476 -27.00 -15.68 -0.67
CA THR A 476 -27.89 -16.06 0.44
C THR A 476 -27.83 -14.98 1.53
N ILE A 477 -29.00 -14.52 2.00
CA ILE A 477 -29.07 -13.53 3.06
C ILE A 477 -28.57 -14.14 4.37
N ILE A 478 -27.68 -13.43 5.06
CA ILE A 478 -27.05 -13.88 6.31
C ILE A 478 -27.26 -12.87 7.44
N THR A 479 -26.89 -13.27 8.66
CA THR A 479 -26.75 -12.37 9.80
C THR A 479 -25.46 -11.56 9.69
N HIS A 480 -25.51 -10.28 10.07
CA HIS A 480 -24.35 -9.38 10.05
C HIS A 480 -23.88 -8.98 11.46
N PRO A 481 -22.56 -8.89 11.70
CA PRO A 481 -21.48 -9.25 10.76
C PRO A 481 -21.43 -10.77 10.48
N PRO A 482 -20.84 -11.20 9.35
CA PRO A 482 -20.73 -12.61 8.98
C PRO A 482 -20.19 -13.48 10.10
N GLN A 483 -20.69 -14.71 10.23
CA GLN A 483 -20.29 -15.65 11.26
C GLN A 483 -19.52 -16.84 10.66
N PRO A 484 -18.49 -17.39 11.34
CA PRO A 484 -17.77 -18.57 10.86
C PRO A 484 -18.67 -19.78 10.57
N THR A 485 -19.79 -19.89 11.29
CA THR A 485 -20.77 -20.98 11.15
C THR A 485 -21.78 -20.77 10.03
N ALA A 486 -21.71 -19.66 9.28
CA ALA A 486 -22.60 -19.42 8.15
C ALA A 486 -22.37 -20.46 7.06
N ALA A 487 -23.39 -21.27 6.77
CA ALA A 487 -23.32 -22.36 5.79
C ALA A 487 -23.50 -21.91 4.33
N ALA A 488 -23.90 -20.64 4.10
CA ALA A 488 -24.11 -20.03 2.80
C ALA A 488 -23.95 -18.50 2.89
N GLY A 489 -24.04 -17.79 1.76
CA GLY A 489 -24.03 -16.32 1.68
C GLY A 489 -22.65 -15.68 1.77
N PRO A 490 -22.55 -14.35 1.64
CA PRO A 490 -21.27 -13.69 1.46
C PRO A 490 -20.57 -13.49 2.81
N VAL A 491 -19.39 -14.09 2.97
CA VAL A 491 -18.56 -14.01 4.19
C VAL A 491 -17.22 -13.30 3.97
N PHE A 492 -16.93 -12.93 2.72
CA PHE A 492 -15.79 -12.09 2.35
C PHE A 492 -16.28 -10.84 1.61
N ARG A 493 -15.96 -9.67 2.15
CA ARG A 493 -16.14 -8.39 1.45
C ARG A 493 -15.32 -8.36 0.16
N THR A 494 -15.71 -7.52 -0.77
CA THR A 494 -14.90 -7.19 -1.94
C THR A 494 -13.82 -6.14 -1.60
N GLN A 495 -12.82 -6.02 -2.46
CA GLN A 495 -11.62 -5.18 -2.33
C GLN A 495 -11.32 -4.54 -3.69
N LEU A 496 -10.63 -3.39 -3.68
CA LEU A 496 -10.22 -2.70 -4.90
C LEU A 496 -9.49 -3.65 -5.87
N PRO A 497 -9.66 -3.49 -7.20
CA PRO A 497 -8.91 -4.23 -8.19
C PRO A 497 -7.40 -3.99 -8.04
N ALA A 498 -6.60 -5.05 -7.92
CA ALA A 498 -5.17 -4.95 -7.68
C ALA A 498 -4.35 -5.49 -8.87
N ALA A 499 -3.11 -5.02 -9.06
CA ALA A 499 -2.22 -5.58 -10.08
C ALA A 499 -1.81 -7.03 -9.77
N SER A 500 -1.80 -7.41 -8.49
CA SER A 500 -1.58 -8.80 -8.10
C SER A 500 -2.74 -9.69 -8.56
N PRO A 501 -2.48 -10.78 -9.31
CA PRO A 501 -3.52 -11.75 -9.64
C PRO A 501 -3.95 -12.59 -8.43
N THR A 502 -3.20 -12.50 -7.32
CA THR A 502 -3.44 -13.28 -6.10
C THR A 502 -4.12 -12.44 -5.05
N ARG A 503 -5.27 -12.91 -4.54
CA ARG A 503 -5.97 -12.39 -3.36
C ARG A 503 -5.95 -13.39 -2.22
N PHE A 504 -5.66 -12.92 -1.01
CA PHE A 504 -5.69 -13.72 0.22
C PHE A 504 -7.02 -13.58 0.95
N PHE A 505 -7.48 -14.67 1.57
CA PHE A 505 -8.74 -14.76 2.31
C PHE A 505 -8.50 -15.35 3.73
N PRO A 506 -8.64 -14.54 4.80
CA PRO A 506 -8.77 -13.07 4.80
C PRO A 506 -7.50 -12.38 4.25
N ASN A 507 -7.50 -11.06 4.16
CA ASN A 507 -6.30 -10.33 3.73
C ASN A 507 -5.02 -10.75 4.47
N LEU A 508 -3.88 -10.74 3.77
CA LEU A 508 -2.61 -11.26 4.29
C LEU A 508 -2.18 -10.60 5.61
N PRO A 509 -2.30 -9.27 5.81
CA PRO A 509 -2.02 -8.64 7.09
C PRO A 509 -2.79 -9.25 8.26
N ALA A 510 -4.08 -9.57 8.07
CA ALA A 510 -4.89 -10.20 9.11
C ALA A 510 -4.44 -11.64 9.41
N VAL A 511 -4.07 -12.41 8.38
CA VAL A 511 -3.54 -13.77 8.52
C VAL A 511 -2.22 -13.76 9.30
N VAL A 512 -1.31 -12.86 8.94
CA VAL A 512 -0.03 -12.66 9.62
C VAL A 512 -0.25 -12.19 11.06
N ALA A 513 -1.21 -11.32 11.32
CA ALA A 513 -1.54 -10.90 12.69
C ALA A 513 -2.25 -12.01 13.51
N GLY A 514 -2.69 -13.11 12.89
CA GLY A 514 -3.49 -14.14 13.55
C GLY A 514 -4.88 -13.64 13.96
N THR A 515 -5.44 -12.69 13.20
CA THR A 515 -6.72 -12.03 13.51
C THR A 515 -7.80 -12.44 12.51
N THR A 516 -9.07 -12.35 12.92
CA THR A 516 -10.22 -12.56 12.03
C THR A 516 -10.89 -11.22 11.77
N PRO A 517 -10.80 -10.66 10.55
CA PRO A 517 -11.48 -9.42 10.20
C PRO A 517 -13.01 -9.58 10.29
N THR A 518 -13.71 -8.52 10.67
CA THR A 518 -15.17 -8.49 10.82
C THR A 518 -15.92 -8.89 9.54
N TRP A 519 -15.38 -8.55 8.36
CA TRP A 519 -16.03 -8.71 7.06
C TRP A 519 -15.32 -9.70 6.13
N GLU A 520 -14.30 -10.40 6.63
CA GLU A 520 -13.60 -11.47 5.91
C GLU A 520 -13.43 -12.65 6.87
N VAL A 521 -14.43 -13.52 6.90
CA VAL A 521 -14.57 -14.55 7.95
C VAL A 521 -14.37 -15.94 7.37
N LEU A 522 -13.37 -16.65 7.90
CA LEU A 522 -13.10 -18.04 7.52
C LEU A 522 -14.25 -18.96 7.96
N PRO A 523 -14.80 -19.80 7.05
CA PRO A 523 -15.84 -20.74 7.43
C PRO A 523 -15.32 -21.82 8.39
N SER A 524 -15.99 -22.01 9.52
CA SER A 524 -15.77 -23.13 10.46
C SER A 524 -16.65 -24.34 10.18
N VAL A 525 -17.47 -24.27 9.11
CA VAL A 525 -18.36 -25.33 8.66
C VAL A 525 -18.11 -25.65 7.19
N GLY A 526 -18.49 -26.86 6.79
CA GLY A 526 -18.44 -27.30 5.41
C GLY A 526 -19.48 -26.56 4.57
N ARG A 527 -19.03 -25.89 3.51
CA ARG A 527 -19.87 -25.11 2.60
C ARG A 527 -19.20 -24.96 1.24
N LYS A 528 -20.00 -24.58 0.25
CA LYS A 528 -19.51 -24.10 -1.04
C LYS A 528 -19.43 -22.58 -1.01
N MET A 529 -18.42 -22.04 -1.66
CA MET A 529 -18.23 -20.62 -1.89
C MET A 529 -17.92 -20.43 -3.37
N ASN A 530 -18.71 -19.62 -4.05
CA ASN A 530 -18.48 -19.29 -5.45
C ASN A 530 -17.68 -18.00 -5.51
N PHE A 531 -16.66 -17.95 -6.36
CA PHE A 531 -15.83 -16.76 -6.57
C PHE A 531 -15.76 -16.43 -8.05
N ARG A 532 -15.75 -15.14 -8.35
CA ARG A 532 -15.46 -14.61 -9.69
C ARG A 532 -14.20 -13.79 -9.65
N VAL A 533 -13.35 -13.93 -10.65
CA VAL A 533 -12.32 -12.93 -10.97
C VAL A 533 -12.80 -12.05 -12.11
N THR A 534 -12.72 -10.73 -11.93
CA THR A 534 -12.85 -9.74 -13.00
C THR A 534 -11.47 -9.19 -13.34
N VAL A 535 -11.03 -9.39 -14.58
CA VAL A 535 -9.78 -8.84 -15.12
C VAL A 535 -10.09 -7.56 -15.89
N ARG A 536 -9.34 -6.49 -15.64
CA ARG A 536 -9.48 -5.17 -16.30
C ARG A 536 -8.17 -4.79 -16.97
N ASP A 537 -8.22 -4.29 -18.19
CA ASP A 537 -7.03 -3.82 -18.94
C ASP A 537 -6.54 -2.42 -18.55
N ASN A 538 -7.34 -1.68 -17.80
CA ASN A 538 -7.07 -0.34 -17.33
C ASN A 538 -6.76 0.69 -18.44
N VAL A 539 -7.28 0.49 -19.65
CA VAL A 539 -7.10 1.46 -20.74
C VAL A 539 -7.99 2.69 -20.50
N ALA A 540 -7.39 3.88 -20.48
CA ALA A 540 -8.17 5.12 -20.45
C ALA A 540 -9.12 5.22 -21.67
N ALA A 541 -10.39 5.56 -21.42
CA ALA A 541 -11.47 5.78 -22.40
C ALA A 541 -12.10 4.54 -23.06
N PHE A 542 -11.42 3.41 -23.13
CA PHE A 542 -11.85 2.23 -23.90
C PHE A 542 -11.58 0.92 -23.17
N GLY A 543 -11.68 0.93 -21.84
CA GLY A 543 -11.34 -0.23 -21.04
C GLY A 543 -12.30 -1.39 -21.29
N CYS A 544 -11.75 -2.59 -21.31
CA CYS A 544 -12.46 -3.84 -21.43
C CYS A 544 -12.19 -4.72 -20.22
N THR A 545 -13.20 -5.53 -19.92
CA THR A 545 -13.18 -6.44 -18.79
C THR A 545 -13.49 -7.85 -19.28
N ASN A 546 -13.00 -8.84 -18.53
CA ASN A 546 -13.37 -10.23 -18.74
C ASN A 546 -13.46 -10.93 -17.39
N GLU A 547 -14.25 -12.00 -17.32
CA GLU A 547 -14.61 -12.65 -16.07
C GLU A 547 -14.48 -14.16 -16.18
N ASP A 548 -14.06 -14.80 -15.10
CA ASP A 548 -14.13 -16.26 -14.96
C ASP A 548 -14.47 -16.65 -13.51
N ASP A 549 -15.12 -17.81 -13.35
CA ASP A 549 -15.67 -18.28 -12.08
C ASP A 549 -14.96 -19.55 -11.61
N MET A 550 -14.80 -19.67 -10.29
CA MET A 550 -14.34 -20.90 -9.65
C MET A 550 -15.08 -21.16 -8.34
N MET A 551 -15.04 -22.39 -7.85
CA MET A 551 -15.68 -22.81 -6.60
C MET A 551 -14.65 -23.28 -5.57
N VAL A 552 -14.79 -22.81 -4.34
CA VAL A 552 -14.06 -23.28 -3.16
C VAL A 552 -15.02 -24.01 -2.23
N THR A 553 -14.69 -25.23 -1.84
CA THR A 553 -15.48 -26.03 -0.90
C THR A 553 -14.71 -26.26 0.39
N THR A 554 -15.25 -25.83 1.54
CA THR A 554 -14.73 -26.21 2.85
C THR A 554 -15.35 -27.53 3.31
N VAL A 555 -14.62 -28.35 4.06
CA VAL A 555 -15.12 -29.64 4.58
C VAL A 555 -14.88 -29.82 6.08
N ASN A 556 -15.91 -30.27 6.82
CA ASN A 556 -15.86 -30.46 8.28
C ASN A 556 -14.85 -31.53 8.76
N GLY A 557 -14.45 -32.45 7.88
CA GLY A 557 -13.57 -33.58 8.22
C GLY A 557 -12.08 -33.21 8.30
N ALA A 558 -11.70 -31.97 7.96
CA ALA A 558 -10.33 -31.51 7.92
C ALA A 558 -10.22 -30.04 8.38
N GLY A 559 -9.09 -29.71 8.99
CA GLY A 559 -8.80 -28.37 9.51
C GLY A 559 -8.96 -28.22 11.03
N PRO A 560 -8.48 -27.10 11.59
CA PRO A 560 -7.70 -26.06 10.90
C PRO A 560 -6.27 -26.52 10.60
N PHE A 561 -5.76 -26.19 9.41
CA PHE A 561 -4.34 -26.35 9.06
C PHE A 561 -3.55 -25.17 9.67
N ILE A 562 -2.58 -25.47 10.53
CA ILE A 562 -1.88 -24.45 11.35
C ILE A 562 -0.38 -24.72 11.36
N VAL A 563 0.42 -23.71 11.05
CA VAL A 563 1.87 -23.71 11.24
C VAL A 563 2.16 -23.33 12.69
N THR A 564 2.97 -24.15 13.36
CA THR A 564 3.24 -24.01 14.80
C THR A 564 4.70 -23.67 15.10
N VAL A 565 5.63 -24.01 14.19
CA VAL A 565 7.07 -23.75 14.32
C VAL A 565 7.59 -23.16 13.00
N PRO A 566 8.39 -22.08 13.02
CA PRO A 566 8.98 -21.42 14.19
C PRO A 566 7.95 -20.68 15.07
N ALA A 567 8.14 -20.75 16.39
CA ALA A 567 7.36 -19.94 17.33
C ALA A 567 7.84 -18.49 17.28
N GLY A 568 6.95 -17.55 17.63
CA GLY A 568 7.30 -16.14 17.75
C GLY A 568 8.48 -15.93 18.72
N SER A 569 9.37 -15.01 18.37
CA SER A 569 10.63 -14.71 19.06
C SER A 569 11.64 -15.85 19.08
N ALA A 570 11.45 -16.92 18.29
CA ALA A 570 12.50 -17.91 18.09
C ALA A 570 13.74 -17.26 17.48
N CYS A 571 14.92 -17.78 17.83
CA CYS A 571 16.16 -17.45 17.14
C CYS A 571 16.66 -18.68 16.41
N LEU A 572 16.85 -18.53 15.10
CA LEU A 572 17.40 -19.55 14.22
C LEU A 572 18.65 -19.00 13.54
N PHE A 573 19.57 -19.86 13.13
CA PHE A 573 20.85 -19.43 12.55
C PHE A 573 20.83 -19.54 11.03
N ALA A 574 21.36 -18.52 10.36
CA ALA A 574 21.55 -18.52 8.92
C ALA A 574 22.46 -19.68 8.47
N GLY A 575 22.10 -20.33 7.37
CA GLY A 575 22.83 -21.47 6.80
C GLY A 575 22.65 -22.79 7.56
N GLU A 576 21.99 -22.78 8.72
CA GLU A 576 21.64 -23.99 9.45
C GLU A 576 20.26 -24.53 9.03
N ASN A 577 20.05 -25.82 9.28
CA ASN A 577 18.74 -26.43 9.11
C ASN A 577 17.83 -26.01 10.27
N ALA A 578 16.62 -25.58 9.91
CA ALA A 578 15.56 -25.24 10.83
C ALA A 578 14.37 -26.17 10.61
N THR A 579 13.83 -26.68 11.71
CA THR A 579 12.59 -27.46 11.70
C THR A 579 11.39 -26.53 11.54
N VAL A 580 10.50 -26.87 10.60
CA VAL A 580 9.18 -26.27 10.42
C VAL A 580 8.13 -27.33 10.74
N ASN A 581 7.17 -27.00 11.61
CA ASN A 581 6.10 -27.92 12.00
C ASN A 581 4.72 -27.32 11.74
N TRP A 582 3.78 -28.16 11.31
CA TRP A 582 2.39 -27.79 11.11
C TRP A 582 1.45 -28.93 11.49
N ASN A 583 0.20 -28.58 11.79
CA ASN A 583 -0.87 -29.55 11.92
C ASN A 583 -1.41 -29.91 10.53
N VAL A 584 -1.17 -31.15 10.09
CA VAL A 584 -1.70 -31.69 8.82
C VAL A 584 -3.23 -31.63 8.77
N ALA A 585 -3.90 -31.83 9.91
CA ALA A 585 -5.34 -31.68 10.07
C ALA A 585 -6.20 -32.40 9.00
N ASN A 586 -5.83 -33.63 8.63
CA ASN A 586 -6.47 -34.46 7.60
C ASN A 586 -6.47 -33.85 6.17
N THR A 587 -5.65 -32.83 5.90
CA THR A 587 -5.56 -32.22 4.56
C THR A 587 -4.89 -33.14 3.52
N ASP A 588 -4.08 -34.10 3.98
CA ASP A 588 -3.44 -35.15 3.20
C ASP A 588 -4.41 -36.28 2.79
N GLN A 589 -5.58 -36.37 3.44
CA GLN A 589 -6.58 -37.40 3.21
C GLN A 589 -7.71 -36.91 2.28
N ALA A 590 -8.48 -37.86 1.72
CA ALA A 590 -9.67 -37.54 0.95
C ALA A 590 -10.71 -36.78 1.82
N PRO A 591 -11.40 -35.76 1.27
CA PRO A 591 -11.45 -35.38 -0.15
C PRO A 591 -10.39 -34.34 -0.59
N ILE A 592 -9.58 -33.79 0.31
CA ILE A 592 -8.60 -32.73 -0.01
C ILE A 592 -7.39 -33.30 -0.76
N ASN A 593 -6.89 -34.47 -0.34
CA ASN A 593 -5.79 -35.22 -1.00
C ASN A 593 -4.52 -34.38 -1.26
N CYS A 594 -4.19 -33.44 -0.38
CA CYS A 594 -2.99 -32.61 -0.50
C CYS A 594 -1.78 -33.36 0.06
N ALA A 595 -1.14 -34.17 -0.78
CA ALA A 595 -0.05 -35.06 -0.37
C ALA A 595 1.25 -34.33 0.00
N ASN A 596 1.46 -33.12 -0.51
CA ASN A 596 2.69 -32.34 -0.33
C ASN A 596 2.38 -30.88 0.02
N VAL A 597 3.38 -30.17 0.58
CA VAL A 597 3.35 -28.74 0.87
C VAL A 597 4.60 -28.04 0.36
N ASP A 598 4.50 -26.73 0.17
CA ASP A 598 5.59 -25.82 -0.14
C ASP A 598 5.82 -24.87 1.05
N ILE A 599 7.09 -24.58 1.37
CA ILE A 599 7.50 -23.76 2.51
C ILE A 599 8.18 -22.48 2.01
N PHE A 600 7.61 -21.34 2.35
CA PHE A 600 8.10 -20.02 1.97
C PHE A 600 8.57 -19.21 3.18
N LEU A 601 9.54 -18.33 2.95
CA LEU A 601 10.08 -17.38 3.90
C LEU A 601 9.74 -15.94 3.48
N SER A 602 9.28 -15.18 4.46
CA SER A 602 9.25 -13.73 4.50
C SER A 602 10.38 -13.22 5.39
N THR A 603 10.97 -12.08 5.02
CA THR A 603 11.97 -11.36 5.84
C THR A 603 11.51 -9.93 6.19
N ASP A 604 10.26 -9.59 5.85
CA ASP A 604 9.65 -8.25 5.94
C ASP A 604 8.40 -8.24 6.83
N GLY A 605 8.34 -9.12 7.83
CA GLY A 605 7.24 -9.20 8.79
C GLY A 605 5.99 -9.88 8.25
N GLY A 606 6.09 -10.60 7.12
CA GLY A 606 4.97 -11.25 6.45
C GLY A 606 4.24 -10.36 5.45
N LEU A 607 4.81 -9.22 5.04
CA LEU A 607 4.24 -8.40 3.96
C LEU A 607 4.32 -9.13 2.62
N THR A 608 5.43 -9.82 2.36
CA THR A 608 5.63 -10.66 1.17
C THR A 608 6.28 -12.00 1.53
N PHE A 609 6.10 -13.03 0.70
CA PHE A 609 6.71 -14.36 0.86
C PHE A 609 7.49 -14.79 -0.40
N PRO A 610 8.54 -14.04 -0.80
CA PRO A 610 9.20 -14.24 -2.09
C PRO A 610 10.14 -15.46 -2.12
N THR A 611 10.58 -15.95 -0.97
CA THR A 611 11.64 -16.96 -0.89
C THR A 611 11.05 -18.35 -0.69
N LEU A 612 11.11 -19.21 -1.69
CA LEU A 612 10.78 -20.64 -1.56
C LEU A 612 11.96 -21.36 -0.90
N LEU A 613 11.75 -21.89 0.32
CA LEU A 613 12.78 -22.65 1.04
C LEU A 613 12.78 -24.12 0.64
N LEU A 614 11.58 -24.72 0.49
CA LEU A 614 11.42 -26.12 0.17
C LEU A 614 10.12 -26.35 -0.60
N ALA A 615 10.21 -27.01 -1.75
CA ALA A 615 9.06 -27.31 -2.60
C ALA A 615 8.68 -28.79 -2.50
N GLY A 616 7.38 -29.09 -2.51
CA GLY A 616 6.84 -30.44 -2.66
C GLY A 616 7.25 -31.43 -1.57
N THR A 617 7.48 -30.97 -0.33
CA THR A 617 7.76 -31.87 0.81
C THR A 617 6.49 -32.59 1.25
N PRO A 618 6.53 -33.83 1.75
CA PRO A 618 5.34 -34.53 2.23
C PRO A 618 4.54 -33.70 3.24
N ASN A 619 3.21 -33.78 3.15
CA ASN A 619 2.30 -33.16 4.10
C ASN A 619 2.13 -34.04 5.35
N ASP A 620 3.21 -34.30 6.07
CA ASP A 620 3.25 -35.20 7.25
C ASP A 620 3.47 -34.47 8.59
N GLY A 621 3.53 -33.13 8.54
CA GLY A 621 3.51 -32.25 9.71
C GLY A 621 4.88 -31.70 10.11
N THR A 622 5.95 -32.06 9.41
CA THR A 622 7.30 -31.56 9.69
C THR A 622 8.20 -31.54 8.46
N ALA A 623 9.11 -30.57 8.39
CA ALA A 623 10.19 -30.57 7.41
C ALA A 623 11.39 -29.79 7.93
N GLU A 624 12.58 -30.14 7.45
CA GLU A 624 13.80 -29.37 7.66
C GLU A 624 14.05 -28.45 6.46
N VAL A 625 14.30 -27.17 6.73
CA VAL A 625 14.62 -26.17 5.70
C VAL A 625 15.93 -25.47 6.03
N THR A 626 16.74 -25.16 5.02
CA THR A 626 17.95 -24.36 5.21
C THR A 626 17.59 -22.88 5.10
N LEU A 627 17.88 -22.11 6.15
CA LEU A 627 17.61 -20.67 6.15
C LEU A 627 18.67 -19.92 5.33
N PRO A 628 18.28 -18.92 4.52
CA PRO A 628 19.23 -18.12 3.75
C PRO A 628 20.14 -17.30 4.67
N GLU A 629 21.29 -16.87 4.13
CA GLU A 629 22.25 -15.99 4.82
C GLU A 629 21.74 -14.53 4.87
N VAL A 630 20.60 -14.32 5.52
CA VAL A 630 19.96 -13.00 5.69
C VAL A 630 19.65 -12.80 7.17
N ARG A 631 20.08 -11.65 7.72
CA ARG A 631 19.73 -11.24 9.08
C ARG A 631 18.42 -10.45 9.07
N THR A 632 17.45 -10.89 9.85
CA THR A 632 16.19 -10.15 10.06
C THR A 632 15.57 -10.55 11.39
N GLU A 633 14.92 -9.60 12.05
CA GLU A 633 14.11 -9.83 13.26
C GLU A 633 12.63 -10.06 12.93
N GLN A 634 12.26 -9.95 11.65
CA GLN A 634 10.89 -9.96 11.15
C GLN A 634 10.64 -11.15 10.23
N ALA A 635 11.29 -12.30 10.47
CA ALA A 635 11.10 -13.46 9.61
C ALA A 635 9.75 -14.14 9.88
N ARG A 636 9.10 -14.62 8.81
CA ARG A 636 7.87 -15.44 8.87
C ARG A 636 7.95 -16.62 7.92
N ILE A 637 7.40 -17.76 8.34
CA ILE A 637 7.27 -18.97 7.52
C ILE A 637 5.81 -19.15 7.13
N MET A 638 5.57 -19.34 5.84
CA MET A 638 4.29 -19.81 5.30
C MET A 638 4.45 -21.26 4.86
N VAL A 639 3.49 -22.11 5.24
CA VAL A 639 3.34 -23.45 4.66
C VAL A 639 2.06 -23.46 3.83
N LYS A 640 2.18 -23.82 2.55
CA LYS A 640 1.10 -23.83 1.55
C LYS A 640 0.90 -25.24 1.02
N GLY A 641 -0.34 -25.68 0.85
CA GLY A 641 -0.63 -26.95 0.17
C GLY A 641 -0.12 -26.95 -1.27
N ALA A 642 0.72 -27.92 -1.65
CA ALA A 642 1.23 -28.01 -3.02
C ALA A 642 0.11 -28.47 -3.96
N GLY A 643 -0.14 -27.69 -5.02
CA GLY A 643 -1.28 -27.91 -5.92
C GLY A 643 -2.65 -27.66 -5.27
N ASN A 644 -2.70 -26.96 -4.13
CA ASN A 644 -3.92 -26.50 -3.48
C ASN A 644 -3.78 -25.01 -3.09
N ILE A 645 -4.86 -24.41 -2.58
CA ILE A 645 -4.95 -22.97 -2.30
C ILE A 645 -4.91 -22.63 -0.80
N PHE A 646 -5.02 -23.63 0.08
CA PHE A 646 -4.94 -23.41 1.53
C PHE A 646 -3.49 -23.17 1.97
N PHE A 647 -3.33 -22.34 3.01
CA PHE A 647 -2.04 -22.08 3.62
C PHE A 647 -2.20 -21.63 5.07
N ASN A 648 -1.09 -21.57 5.81
CA ASN A 648 -1.04 -20.85 7.08
C ASN A 648 0.36 -20.26 7.31
N VAL A 649 0.44 -19.26 8.18
CA VAL A 649 1.68 -18.56 8.55
C VAL A 649 1.98 -18.81 10.02
N ASN A 650 3.26 -18.99 10.35
CA ASN A 650 3.71 -19.22 11.71
C ASN A 650 3.31 -18.05 12.65
N PRO A 651 3.14 -18.33 13.96
CA PRO A 651 2.73 -17.31 14.92
C PRO A 651 3.89 -16.37 15.26
N GLY A 652 3.74 -15.09 14.90
CA GLY A 652 4.69 -14.03 15.24
C GLY A 652 6.01 -14.09 14.48
N ASP A 653 6.75 -12.99 14.55
CA ASP A 653 8.07 -12.85 13.94
C ASP A 653 9.10 -13.71 14.68
N PHE A 654 10.03 -14.31 13.95
CA PHE A 654 11.23 -14.91 14.50
C PHE A 654 12.48 -14.22 13.94
N THR A 655 13.62 -14.43 14.59
CA THR A 655 14.90 -13.86 14.18
C THR A 655 15.70 -14.89 13.40
N ILE A 656 16.15 -14.52 12.20
CA ILE A 656 17.22 -15.22 11.50
C ILE A 656 18.54 -14.54 11.86
N ASP A 657 19.44 -15.36 12.36
CA ASP A 657 20.80 -15.03 12.75
C ASP A 657 20.89 -14.05 13.93
N CYS A 658 20.42 -14.49 15.11
CA CYS A 658 20.48 -13.68 16.32
C CYS A 658 21.86 -13.64 16.99
N VAL A 659 22.95 -13.91 16.25
CA VAL A 659 24.31 -13.89 16.83
C VAL A 659 24.52 -12.54 17.52
N PRO A 660 24.68 -12.53 18.85
CA PRO A 660 24.75 -11.27 19.58
C PRO A 660 26.04 -10.54 19.22
N ASN A 661 25.98 -9.21 19.24
CA ASN A 661 27.18 -8.36 19.16
C ASN A 661 28.16 -8.82 20.26
N LEU A 662 29.43 -9.02 19.92
CA LEU A 662 30.44 -9.31 20.94
C LEU A 662 30.79 -8.01 21.65
N ILE A 663 30.39 -7.85 22.91
CA ILE A 663 30.77 -6.70 23.73
C ILE A 663 32.00 -7.05 24.57
N VAL A 664 33.08 -6.30 24.38
CA VAL A 664 34.34 -6.43 25.11
C VAL A 664 34.52 -5.20 26.02
N SER A 665 34.18 -5.34 27.30
CA SER A 665 34.30 -4.29 28.32
C SER A 665 35.50 -4.50 29.25
N ASP A 666 36.00 -3.40 29.82
CA ASP A 666 37.03 -3.32 30.87
C ASP A 666 38.37 -4.00 30.54
N ASN A 667 39.38 -3.18 30.19
CA ASN A 667 40.77 -3.59 29.96
C ASN A 667 40.90 -4.86 29.08
N PRO A 668 40.62 -4.78 27.76
CA PRO A 668 40.85 -5.90 26.85
C PRO A 668 42.34 -6.31 26.89
N ALA A 669 42.64 -7.30 27.71
CA ALA A 669 43.98 -7.84 27.90
C ALA A 669 44.26 -8.95 26.88
N PHE A 670 45.55 -9.22 26.67
CA PHE A 670 46.13 -10.28 25.82
C PHE A 670 45.13 -11.28 25.20
N GLY A 671 44.77 -11.10 23.91
CA GLY A 671 43.91 -12.06 23.20
C GLY A 671 43.39 -11.63 21.83
N ASP A 672 42.78 -12.61 21.14
CA ASP A 672 42.02 -12.43 19.90
C ASP A 672 40.53 -12.46 20.23
N TYR A 673 39.84 -11.38 19.92
CA TYR A 673 38.39 -11.25 20.07
C TYR A 673 37.79 -11.32 18.67
N LYS A 674 36.93 -12.31 18.45
CA LYS A 674 36.33 -12.56 17.14
C LYS A 674 34.82 -12.56 17.26
N ALA A 675 34.17 -11.69 16.50
CA ALA A 675 32.73 -11.68 16.32
C ALA A 675 32.39 -12.13 14.90
N ARG A 676 31.22 -12.76 14.72
CA ARG A 676 30.74 -13.12 13.39
C ARG A 676 30.39 -11.87 12.57
N TYR A 677 29.68 -10.92 13.20
CA TYR A 677 29.21 -9.69 12.54
C TYR A 677 29.78 -8.45 13.19
N THR A 678 29.41 -8.18 14.43
CA THR A 678 29.70 -6.91 15.10
C THR A 678 30.43 -7.14 16.42
N LEU A 679 31.47 -6.34 16.66
CA LEU A 679 32.21 -6.31 17.92
C LEU A 679 32.17 -4.89 18.47
N GLU A 680 31.73 -4.73 19.70
CA GLU A 680 31.76 -3.45 20.41
C GLU A 680 32.76 -3.53 21.56
N THR A 681 33.52 -2.46 21.80
CA THR A 681 34.52 -2.48 22.89
C THR A 681 34.71 -1.12 23.54
N SER A 682 35.01 -1.13 24.84
CA SER A 682 35.35 0.03 25.66
C SER A 682 36.54 -0.29 26.57
N GLY A 683 37.14 0.74 27.19
CA GLY A 683 38.25 0.58 28.15
C GLY A 683 39.65 0.74 27.53
N THR A 684 40.69 0.33 28.26
CA THR A 684 42.08 0.69 27.92
C THR A 684 42.92 -0.54 27.51
N VAL A 685 43.58 -0.49 26.36
CA VAL A 685 44.67 -1.40 25.99
C VAL A 685 45.97 -0.84 26.57
N ASN A 686 46.45 -1.45 27.66
CA ASN A 686 47.58 -0.94 28.45
C ASN A 686 48.94 -1.21 27.78
N VAL A 687 49.96 -0.45 28.19
CA VAL A 687 51.35 -0.58 27.72
C VAL A 687 51.83 -2.03 27.89
N LEU A 688 52.50 -2.60 26.88
CA LEU A 688 52.97 -4.00 26.85
C LEU A 688 51.88 -5.08 26.76
N THR A 689 50.61 -4.74 26.43
CA THR A 689 49.54 -5.73 26.15
C THR A 689 49.25 -5.88 24.65
N SER A 690 48.58 -6.97 24.23
CA SER A 690 48.20 -7.22 22.83
C SER A 690 46.73 -7.58 22.67
N ALA A 691 45.93 -6.75 22.01
CA ALA A 691 44.52 -7.01 21.71
C ALA A 691 44.27 -7.00 20.19
N ARG A 692 43.69 -8.09 19.65
CA ARG A 692 43.34 -8.21 18.24
C ARG A 692 41.83 -8.46 18.08
N PHE A 693 41.12 -7.53 17.47
CA PHE A 693 39.68 -7.57 17.25
C PHE A 693 39.38 -7.90 15.79
N PHE A 694 38.52 -8.89 15.59
CA PHE A 694 38.04 -9.31 14.27
C PHE A 694 36.52 -9.35 14.29
N ALA A 695 35.87 -8.79 13.28
CA ALA A 695 34.43 -8.88 13.09
C ALA A 695 34.09 -8.94 11.59
N GLY A 696 32.99 -9.58 11.19
CA GLY A 696 32.61 -9.65 9.78
C GLY A 696 32.23 -8.30 9.18
N ASP A 697 31.41 -7.54 9.90
CA ASP A 697 30.72 -6.36 9.39
C ASP A 697 31.19 -5.06 10.05
N GLU A 698 31.27 -5.04 11.39
CA GLU A 698 31.52 -3.81 12.15
C GLU A 698 32.36 -4.04 13.41
N ILE A 699 33.29 -3.12 13.70
CA ILE A 699 33.97 -3.02 14.98
C ILE A 699 33.75 -1.60 15.52
N THR A 700 33.06 -1.49 16.65
CA THR A 700 32.73 -0.22 17.31
C THR A 700 33.62 -0.01 18.53
N LEU A 701 34.44 1.05 18.48
CA LEU A 701 35.22 1.52 19.62
C LEU A 701 34.41 2.59 20.37
N ASN A 702 33.82 2.21 21.50
CA ASN A 702 32.94 3.08 22.29
C ASN A 702 33.73 4.24 22.95
N PRO A 703 33.08 5.39 23.22
CA PRO A 703 33.69 6.51 23.94
C PRO A 703 34.36 6.06 25.25
N GLY A 704 35.62 6.44 25.43
CA GLY A 704 36.45 5.98 26.55
C GLY A 704 37.40 4.82 26.19
N PHE A 705 37.29 4.24 25.00
CA PHE A 705 38.31 3.32 24.49
C PHE A 705 39.66 4.03 24.29
N ARG A 706 40.76 3.46 24.81
CA ARG A 706 42.11 4.01 24.69
C ARG A 706 43.13 2.92 24.41
N ALA A 707 43.97 3.09 23.40
CA ALA A 707 45.20 2.28 23.26
C ALA A 707 46.40 3.12 23.70
N VAL A 708 47.03 2.75 24.82
CA VAL A 708 48.14 3.52 25.39
C VAL A 708 49.39 3.34 24.52
N PRO A 709 50.19 4.39 24.24
CA PRO A 709 51.45 4.26 23.52
C PRO A 709 52.35 3.14 24.07
N GLY A 710 52.78 2.22 23.20
CA GLY A 710 53.53 1.01 23.59
C GLY A 710 52.68 -0.24 23.85
N SER A 711 51.38 -0.20 23.57
CA SER A 711 50.50 -1.37 23.41
C SER A 711 50.49 -1.90 21.97
N ASN A 712 50.07 -3.15 21.77
CA ASN A 712 49.79 -3.74 20.45
C ASN A 712 48.27 -3.86 20.25
N PHE A 713 47.70 -3.05 19.36
CA PHE A 713 46.27 -3.06 19.05
C PHE A 713 46.04 -3.32 17.56
N LEU A 714 45.14 -4.25 17.23
CA LEU A 714 44.68 -4.52 15.87
C LEU A 714 43.16 -4.62 15.87
N ALA A 715 42.49 -3.93 14.95
CA ALA A 715 41.07 -4.13 14.65
C ALA A 715 40.94 -4.36 13.15
N ARG A 716 40.26 -5.43 12.75
CA ARG A 716 40.14 -5.82 11.34
C ARG A 716 38.77 -6.38 11.03
N LEU A 717 38.14 -5.86 9.98
CA LEU A 717 36.99 -6.53 9.38
C LEU A 717 37.45 -7.78 8.63
N GLN A 718 37.02 -8.94 9.08
CA GLN A 718 37.38 -10.25 8.56
C GLN A 718 36.26 -11.25 8.88
N ALA A 719 35.70 -11.87 7.83
CA ALA A 719 34.76 -12.98 7.97
C ALA A 719 35.38 -14.10 8.81
N CYS A 720 34.66 -14.54 9.85
CA CYS A 720 35.15 -15.50 10.82
C CYS A 720 34.64 -16.91 10.47
N ASP A 721 35.53 -17.81 10.04
CA ASP A 721 35.19 -19.18 9.66
C ASP A 721 36.22 -20.18 10.25
N PRO A 722 35.84 -21.13 11.14
CA PRO A 722 34.61 -21.24 11.93
C PRO A 722 34.71 -20.48 13.25
N CYS A 723 33.75 -19.60 13.53
CA CYS A 723 33.62 -18.93 14.83
C CYS A 723 32.95 -19.89 15.84
N THR A 724 33.69 -20.83 16.42
CA THR A 724 33.18 -21.61 17.59
C THR A 724 33.16 -20.69 18.81
N VAL A 725 32.10 -19.91 18.98
CA VAL A 725 31.86 -19.18 20.23
C VAL A 725 31.46 -20.21 21.30
N PRO A 726 32.20 -20.37 22.42
CA PRO A 726 31.74 -21.25 23.50
C PRO A 726 30.39 -20.74 24.01
N PRO A 727 29.48 -21.63 24.46
CA PRO A 727 28.21 -21.19 25.04
C PRO A 727 28.49 -20.44 26.34
N MET A 728 28.53 -19.10 26.29
CA MET A 728 28.55 -18.26 27.48
C MET A 728 27.12 -17.89 27.88
N ALA A 729 26.82 -18.13 29.15
CA ALA A 729 25.53 -17.90 29.77
C ALA A 729 25.05 -16.44 29.64
N ARG A 730 23.74 -16.27 29.42
CA ARG A 730 22.99 -15.00 29.44
C ARG A 730 23.45 -14.06 30.58
N PRO A 731 23.84 -12.81 30.28
CA PRO A 731 23.78 -11.72 31.25
C PRO A 731 22.43 -11.00 31.11
N SER A 732 21.73 -10.87 32.23
CA SER A 732 20.49 -10.09 32.34
C SER A 732 20.81 -8.60 32.39
N GLY A 733 20.23 -7.84 31.45
CA GLY A 733 20.04 -6.39 31.54
C GLY A 733 21.17 -5.54 30.96
N ILE A 734 20.93 -4.96 29.78
CA ILE A 734 21.32 -3.59 29.38
C ILE A 734 20.34 -3.17 28.27
N THR A 735 19.57 -2.12 28.55
CA THR A 735 18.74 -1.36 27.61
C THR A 735 19.51 -0.09 27.23
N ALA A 736 20.15 -0.06 26.06
CA ALA A 736 20.42 1.15 25.26
C ALA A 736 21.26 0.78 24.02
N GLN A 737 20.82 1.20 22.84
CA GLN A 737 21.64 1.17 21.63
C GLN A 737 22.60 2.37 21.62
N PRO A 738 23.93 2.20 21.42
CA PRO A 738 24.83 3.31 21.18
C PRO A 738 24.84 3.73 19.70
N LYS A 739 24.95 5.04 19.49
CA LYS A 739 24.97 5.75 18.22
C LYS A 739 26.40 5.79 17.66
N VAL A 740 26.56 5.44 16.37
CA VAL A 740 27.82 5.43 15.61
C VAL A 740 28.48 6.81 15.54
N THR A 741 29.81 6.87 15.66
CA THR A 741 30.63 7.99 15.15
C THR A 741 31.85 7.44 14.42
N PHE A 742 31.92 7.66 13.11
CA PHE A 742 33.09 7.34 12.29
C PHE A 742 34.26 8.26 12.64
N ILE A 743 35.48 7.71 12.74
CA ILE A 743 36.72 8.48 12.59
C ILE A 743 37.24 8.21 11.17
N PRO A 744 37.10 9.16 10.22
CA PRO A 744 37.72 9.03 8.91
C PRO A 744 39.25 9.12 9.07
N ASN A 745 39.97 8.21 8.43
CA ASN A 745 41.44 8.08 8.40
C ASN A 745 42.11 7.34 9.57
N ALA A 746 41.60 6.16 9.95
CA ALA A 746 42.44 5.20 10.66
C ALA A 746 43.59 4.74 9.72
N ARG A 747 44.70 5.49 9.72
CA ARG A 747 45.95 5.02 9.12
C ARG A 747 46.30 3.70 9.79
N GLU A 748 46.72 2.74 8.98
CA GLU A 748 47.50 1.60 9.43
C GLU A 748 48.58 2.15 10.38
N ILE A 749 48.46 1.87 11.69
CA ILE A 749 49.57 2.09 12.60
C ILE A 749 50.54 0.97 12.24
N GLN A 750 51.35 1.22 11.19
CA GLN A 750 52.62 0.56 11.06
C GLN A 750 53.29 0.71 12.42
N THR A 751 53.59 -0.43 13.03
CA THR A 751 54.35 -0.58 14.27
C THR A 751 55.29 0.59 14.42
N ALA A 752 54.87 1.59 15.21
CA ALA A 752 55.71 2.73 15.49
C ALA A 752 56.91 2.14 16.22
N GLY A 753 58.05 2.18 15.54
CA GLY A 753 59.28 1.55 15.98
C GLY A 753 59.61 1.96 17.41
N ASN A 754 60.18 1.00 18.15
CA ASN A 754 61.13 1.18 19.24
C ASN A 754 61.31 2.63 19.71
N GLY A 755 60.33 3.14 20.43
CA GLY A 755 60.29 4.55 20.80
C GLY A 755 59.22 4.82 21.83
N ILE A 756 59.14 3.95 22.85
CA ILE A 756 58.39 4.26 24.06
C ILE A 756 59.27 5.26 24.83
N ASP A 757 58.86 6.52 24.95
CA ASP A 757 59.34 7.35 26.05
C ASP A 757 58.65 6.82 27.32
N GLN A 758 59.16 5.70 27.84
CA GLN A 758 58.73 5.18 29.12
C GLN A 758 59.21 6.18 30.16
N GLN A 759 58.30 6.96 30.76
CA GLN A 759 58.56 7.49 32.09
C GLN A 759 58.63 6.30 33.06
N GLN A 760 59.80 5.68 33.12
CA GLN A 760 60.09 4.52 33.94
C GLN A 760 60.10 4.98 35.41
N PHE A 761 59.24 4.37 36.23
CA PHE A 761 59.44 4.41 37.67
C PHE A 761 60.52 3.40 38.07
N GLY A 762 61.21 3.68 39.17
CA GLY A 762 62.20 2.77 39.73
C GLY A 762 61.53 1.47 40.17
N ALA A 763 62.01 0.33 39.67
CA ALA A 763 61.66 -0.97 40.20
C ALA A 763 62.88 -1.88 40.25
N ARG A 764 62.98 -2.67 41.30
CA ARG A 764 64.03 -3.67 41.51
C ARG A 764 63.46 -4.92 42.15
N VAL A 765 64.16 -6.02 41.92
CA VAL A 765 63.80 -7.33 42.46
C VAL A 765 64.96 -7.86 43.28
N TYR A 766 64.68 -8.33 44.50
CA TYR A 766 65.71 -8.89 45.38
C TYR A 766 65.15 -9.98 46.33
N PRO A 767 65.95 -11.02 46.66
CA PRO A 767 67.20 -11.38 45.99
C PRO A 767 66.94 -11.75 44.51
N ASN A 768 67.89 -11.46 43.63
CA ASN A 768 67.82 -11.82 42.21
C ASN A 768 69.24 -12.13 41.71
N PRO A 769 69.59 -13.41 41.48
CA PRO A 769 68.67 -14.55 41.37
C PRO A 769 68.03 -14.99 42.71
N PHE A 770 66.88 -15.67 42.62
CA PHE A 770 66.13 -16.19 43.77
C PHE A 770 65.93 -17.72 43.68
N SER A 771 65.72 -18.39 44.83
CA SER A 771 65.49 -19.84 44.90
C SER A 771 64.02 -20.22 45.18
N SER A 772 63.34 -19.48 46.08
CA SER A 772 61.93 -19.76 46.44
C SER A 772 61.09 -18.49 46.44
N ASN A 773 61.52 -17.45 47.17
CA ASN A 773 60.79 -16.19 47.27
C ASN A 773 61.67 -15.03 46.83
N PHE A 774 61.05 -13.98 46.30
CA PHE A 774 61.69 -12.71 45.98
C PHE A 774 60.73 -11.55 46.24
N THR A 775 61.27 -10.35 46.41
CA THR A 775 60.47 -9.14 46.60
C THR A 775 60.59 -8.25 45.40
N VAL A 776 59.45 -7.78 44.89
CA VAL A 776 59.38 -6.70 43.91
C VAL A 776 59.21 -5.39 44.66
N GLU A 777 60.19 -4.50 44.56
CA GLU A 777 60.10 -3.14 45.10
C GLU A 777 59.96 -2.15 43.95
N PHE A 778 58.99 -1.24 44.05
CA PHE A 778 58.79 -0.16 43.08
C PHE A 778 58.17 1.07 43.73
N GLU A 779 58.38 2.23 43.12
CA GLU A 779 57.90 3.51 43.65
C GLU A 779 56.82 4.11 42.75
N LEU A 780 55.69 4.50 43.35
CA LEU A 780 54.60 5.21 42.70
C LEU A 780 54.66 6.69 43.06
N GLN A 781 54.60 7.55 42.05
CA GLN A 781 54.60 9.01 42.25
C GLN A 781 53.21 9.56 42.61
N GLU A 782 52.16 8.80 42.32
CA GLU A 782 50.76 9.15 42.60
C GLU A 782 49.96 7.87 42.91
N THR A 783 48.81 8.03 43.56
CA THR A 783 47.88 6.92 43.81
C THR A 783 47.29 6.45 42.49
N THR A 784 47.56 5.21 42.11
CA THR A 784 47.14 4.67 40.81
C THR A 784 46.87 3.17 40.88
N GLU A 785 46.23 2.65 39.85
CA GLU A 785 45.96 1.24 39.70
C GLU A 785 47.22 0.50 39.19
N VAL A 786 47.53 -0.62 39.83
CA VAL A 786 48.73 -1.40 39.58
C VAL A 786 48.38 -2.81 39.13
N TYR A 787 49.02 -3.22 38.02
CA TYR A 787 49.00 -4.56 37.46
C TYR A 787 50.41 -5.15 37.50
N ILE A 788 50.55 -6.36 38.06
CA ILE A 788 51.85 -7.06 38.17
C ILE A 788 51.69 -8.49 37.70
N GLN A 789 52.58 -8.92 36.81
CA GLN A 789 52.67 -10.31 36.38
C GLN A 789 54.11 -10.74 36.14
N LEU A 790 54.33 -12.04 36.22
CA LEU A 790 55.54 -12.72 35.77
C LEU A 790 55.25 -13.42 34.44
N VAL A 791 56.09 -13.16 33.45
CA VAL A 791 56.07 -13.88 32.18
C VAL A 791 57.39 -14.61 31.96
N ASP A 792 57.34 -15.75 31.30
CA ASP A 792 58.56 -16.45 30.88
C ASP A 792 59.21 -15.81 29.64
N VAL A 793 60.37 -16.31 29.22
CA VAL A 793 61.11 -15.81 28.03
C VAL A 793 60.34 -15.99 26.71
N THR A 794 59.29 -16.81 26.68
CA THR A 794 58.42 -17.00 25.51
C THR A 794 57.22 -16.05 25.53
N GLY A 795 57.07 -15.25 26.59
CA GLY A 795 55.97 -14.32 26.79
C GLY A 795 54.71 -14.94 27.40
N ARG A 796 54.75 -16.21 27.84
CA ARG A 796 53.61 -16.85 28.53
C ARG A 796 53.56 -16.38 29.97
N ILE A 797 52.35 -16.10 30.46
CA ILE A 797 52.13 -15.66 31.85
C ILE A 797 52.36 -16.84 32.78
N ALA A 798 53.43 -16.78 33.58
CA ALA A 798 53.76 -17.78 34.57
C ALA A 798 52.97 -17.55 35.87
N GLN A 799 52.69 -16.30 36.23
CA GLN A 799 51.90 -15.95 37.41
C GLN A 799 51.37 -14.52 37.29
N VAL A 800 50.10 -14.29 37.65
CA VAL A 800 49.56 -12.93 37.82
C VAL A 800 49.53 -12.61 39.32
N VAL A 801 50.14 -11.50 39.70
CA VAL A 801 50.25 -11.06 41.10
C VAL A 801 49.10 -10.12 41.44
N TYR A 802 48.95 -9.03 40.68
CA TYR A 802 47.85 -8.08 40.83
C TYR A 802 47.24 -7.78 39.47
N ARG A 803 45.90 -7.69 39.43
CA ARG A 803 45.15 -7.45 38.20
C ARG A 803 44.62 -6.04 38.05
N ASN A 804 44.40 -5.31 39.13
CA ASN A 804 43.71 -4.01 39.17
C ASN A 804 43.75 -3.48 40.62
N HIS A 805 44.94 -3.44 41.24
CA HIS A 805 45.06 -3.11 42.66
C HIS A 805 45.39 -1.62 42.83
N GLN A 806 44.49 -0.86 43.47
CA GLN A 806 44.74 0.55 43.79
C GLN A 806 45.81 0.66 44.87
N MET A 807 46.89 1.37 44.55
CA MET A 807 48.04 1.55 45.45
C MET A 807 48.34 3.03 45.58
N GLU A 808 48.50 3.51 46.82
CA GLU A 808 48.81 4.91 47.10
C GLU A 808 50.20 5.32 46.61
N ALA A 809 50.43 6.62 46.43
CA ALA A 809 51.77 7.14 46.14
C ALA A 809 52.77 6.70 47.22
N GLY A 810 53.96 6.24 46.83
CA GLY A 810 55.00 5.78 47.74
C GLY A 810 55.75 4.54 47.26
N ILE A 811 56.67 4.05 48.11
CA ILE A 811 57.48 2.85 47.84
C ILE A 811 56.72 1.60 48.32
N HIS A 812 56.47 0.69 47.39
CA HIS A 812 55.80 -0.59 47.64
C HIS A 812 56.79 -1.75 47.57
N ARG A 813 56.64 -2.71 48.49
CA ARG A 813 57.45 -3.93 48.56
C ARG A 813 56.54 -5.13 48.62
N ILE A 814 56.45 -5.88 47.52
CA ILE A 814 55.55 -7.02 47.41
C ILE A 814 56.39 -8.30 47.46
N PRO A 815 56.29 -9.10 48.54
CA PRO A 815 56.91 -10.41 48.59
C PRO A 815 56.13 -11.39 47.70
N LEU A 816 56.84 -12.10 46.83
CA LEU A 816 56.28 -13.08 45.90
C LEU A 816 56.89 -14.46 46.15
N ASN A 817 56.02 -15.47 46.11
CA ASN A 817 56.43 -16.86 46.13
C ASN A 817 56.53 -17.39 44.70
N GLY A 818 57.74 -17.73 44.29
CA GLY A 818 58.04 -18.34 42.99
C GLY A 818 58.53 -19.78 43.11
N ALA A 819 58.27 -20.47 44.23
CA ALA A 819 58.72 -21.84 44.47
C ALA A 819 58.23 -22.83 43.40
N GLU A 820 57.04 -22.60 42.83
CA GLU A 820 56.44 -23.43 41.79
C GLU A 820 56.84 -23.07 40.36
N LEU A 821 57.58 -21.96 40.16
CA LEU A 821 58.08 -21.57 38.84
C LEU A 821 59.18 -22.54 38.37
N ALA A 822 59.29 -22.84 37.08
CA ALA A 822 60.44 -23.59 36.57
C ALA A 822 61.74 -22.77 36.68
N ASP A 823 62.90 -23.42 36.74
CA ASP A 823 64.18 -22.72 36.69
C ASP A 823 64.34 -21.99 35.35
N GLY A 824 64.79 -20.75 35.39
CA GLY A 824 64.87 -19.93 34.19
C GLY A 824 64.76 -18.44 34.43
N VAL A 825 64.67 -17.72 33.31
CA VAL A 825 64.52 -16.27 33.30
C VAL A 825 63.04 -15.93 33.13
N TYR A 826 62.57 -15.01 33.95
CA TYR A 826 61.25 -14.42 33.89
C TYR A 826 61.38 -12.91 33.76
N GLU A 827 60.34 -12.27 33.23
CA GLU A 827 60.17 -10.82 33.29
C GLU A 827 59.01 -10.51 34.24
N CYS A 828 59.30 -9.77 35.30
CA CYS A 828 58.27 -9.14 36.11
C CYS A 828 57.85 -7.84 35.42
N ARG A 829 56.61 -7.81 34.93
CA ARG A 829 56.02 -6.63 34.28
C ARG A 829 55.10 -5.95 35.28
N ILE A 830 55.40 -4.69 35.57
CA ILE A 830 54.66 -3.82 36.48
C ILE A 830 54.10 -2.69 35.62
N ILE A 831 52.78 -2.52 35.65
CA ILE A 831 52.08 -1.42 34.99
C ILE A 831 51.38 -0.64 36.08
N ALA A 832 51.58 0.67 36.12
CA ALA A 832 51.00 1.58 37.09
C ALA A 832 50.50 2.82 36.36
N GLY A 833 49.18 2.93 36.18
CA GLY A 833 48.58 3.90 35.27
C GLY A 833 49.17 3.80 33.85
N GLU A 834 49.66 4.91 33.30
CA GLU A 834 50.28 4.96 31.96
C GLU A 834 51.77 4.56 31.96
N LYS A 835 52.36 4.25 33.12
CA LYS A 835 53.78 3.91 33.25
C LYS A 835 53.94 2.40 33.33
N ALA A 836 55.00 1.89 32.70
CA ALA A 836 55.34 0.49 32.76
C ALA A 836 56.82 0.29 33.06
N ARG A 837 57.12 -0.76 33.84
CA ARG A 837 58.47 -1.18 34.16
C ARG A 837 58.57 -2.69 34.04
N GLN A 838 59.59 -3.15 33.32
CA GLN A 838 59.96 -4.55 33.25
C GLN A 838 61.23 -4.77 34.05
N VAL A 839 61.24 -5.79 34.90
CA VAL A 839 62.44 -6.19 35.65
C VAL A 839 62.69 -7.67 35.40
N LYS A 840 63.88 -8.00 34.91
CA LYS A 840 64.31 -9.39 34.76
C LYS A 840 64.40 -10.04 36.13
N VAL A 841 63.81 -11.23 36.27
CA VAL A 841 63.86 -12.06 37.47
C VAL A 841 64.44 -13.41 37.08
N VAL A 842 65.45 -13.88 37.79
CA VAL A 842 66.13 -15.15 37.50
C VAL A 842 65.85 -16.12 38.63
N LYS A 843 65.18 -17.24 38.32
CA LYS A 843 65.06 -18.36 39.24
C LYS A 843 66.24 -19.32 39.02
N MET A 844 66.97 -19.62 40.09
CA MET A 844 67.97 -20.69 40.10
C MET A 844 67.50 -21.78 41.06
N GLY A 845 67.51 -23.03 40.58
CA GLY A 845 67.25 -24.19 41.42
C GLY A 845 68.21 -24.24 42.59
N GLN A 846 67.74 -24.78 43.72
CA GLN A 846 68.65 -25.10 44.83
C GLN A 846 69.60 -26.23 44.45
#